data_AF-A0AAU0P814-F1
#
_entry.id   AF-A0AAU0P814-F1
#
_cell.length_a   1.000
_cell.length_b   1.000
_cell.length_c   1.000
_cell.angle_alpha   90.00
_cell.angle_beta   90.00
_cell.angle_gamma   90.00
#
_symmetry.space_group_name_H-M   'P 1'
#
loop_
_entity.id
_entity.type
_entity.pdbx_description
1 polymer ?
#
loop_
_entity_poly.entity_id
_entity_poly.type
_entity_poly.pdbx_seq_one_letter_code
_entity_poly.pdbx_strand_id
1 'polypeptide(L)'
;MTFYTILTNSGISAITKARAENKEVKLSKIAVGDGDLVPSAELTSLENEKHRFSINSMKQDPINPGYLIIEGIIPSTIGGFDISEFALYTEDDILFALGNLPRTYKPLLEEGSAKDLTIKLTIEVTNADKVTLKVDDSVVLASRQFVLDTLEGYILRIDAVTKIELADILSTYSIINKPTIISPEDGIENYVGVIESSSMTTGSSYKGTLDFVHWQLAEDVNFTNIVDEKDDSISLVYSPKNMEPNKIYFARVRYGSDNHLSAFSDTISFATPSTLIQKPTILSPENNTIYTSEAVTLIADAYNVFTHSEPQVSSTWQIATDVNFTNIVDESIDDTINLTSWTSESLETDKQYYARVKYKSTNYSSQYSDVISFITPDGAINTPKILSPTNNSVNMAETVTLVADTYSVFAHNEPQVSSTWQIATDVNFTNIVDESIGNTVNLTSWTSGVLALGKTYYARVKYNSSSYSSEYSTVVSFSIPAISISSPTIISPSHNSINMNKKITVTTSPYSKFGHNEILSSASWQIATDVNFLNIVAQSLNDTINLTSWTSPDLELGRTYYIRVKHNSNSYSSPYSLIVSFSIPNFEIHKPAITAPLNNAINIGKNPTIIADAYSVFGHSEPHISSTWQIARDQHFSNIVAQSINDTINLTSWTSESLETNTIYYARVKYNSANYSSNFSDAIKFTTKSQFTISAGTAGTKGFSVAPTTEPFALLGLAEMAGTNDPASDNYGNYIHTNGSIVCWCPTTYYRVGSTESPRYATYGANALDMVGTDVFNTEAEANANGYVLHRAFINAGKEQPGFFVDKYMNSKDGNTASKSVFGGVPISLMLATAGWTTSGGMTGCTGILADAVVLSKARGERWNAATAFIYAYLAMVSVAQAQSATSTADVAWYDPTGVKNFPKGCNNSALSDFDDTSVKYASAGDSGDANKPKTGATQGFAKTTHNGSNNGVADVNGGLWEVTIGITNSGSTASSTSEITNDTICVLKHSVDHATLTAGWNTTNDVWGNSTNLGTKYDVVTIPYPLGSTTDSAKWGNGTNAVFQNDLNGVNRDVCGFIPKNSSSTNATGANLFGNDYISKYNIQNMVPIVCGRWSNNALAGVFHRHFNHNRSERDNGCGFRASAYFA
;
A
#
# COMPACT_ATOMS: atom_id res chain seq x y z
N MET A 1 -18.01 -40.31 -15.51
CA MET A 1 -16.55 -40.44 -15.31
C MET A 1 -16.32 -40.80 -13.86
N THR A 2 -15.39 -41.71 -13.59
CA THR A 2 -14.98 -42.06 -12.23
C THR A 2 -13.92 -41.04 -11.79
N PHE A 3 -14.12 -40.38 -10.66
CA PHE A 3 -13.16 -39.43 -10.08
C PHE A 3 -12.34 -40.16 -9.02
N TYR A 4 -11.02 -40.15 -9.15
CA TYR A 4 -10.14 -40.87 -8.23
C TYR A 4 -8.75 -40.24 -8.20
N THR A 5 -8.03 -40.50 -7.10
CA THR A 5 -6.65 -40.05 -6.89
C THR A 5 -5.72 -41.26 -6.98
N ILE A 6 -4.54 -41.08 -7.57
CA ILE A 6 -3.48 -42.09 -7.60
C ILE A 6 -2.15 -41.51 -7.12
N LEU A 7 -1.36 -42.32 -6.42
CA LEU A 7 0.03 -42.00 -6.10
C LEU A 7 0.91 -42.24 -7.34
N THR A 8 1.81 -41.30 -7.63
CA THR A 8 2.75 -41.45 -8.75
C THR A 8 3.94 -42.35 -8.36
N ASN A 9 4.66 -42.88 -9.35
CA ASN A 9 5.91 -43.61 -9.13
C ASN A 9 6.94 -42.77 -8.36
N SER A 10 6.95 -41.45 -8.61
CA SER A 10 7.78 -40.48 -7.89
C SER A 10 7.33 -40.30 -6.43
N GLY A 11 6.03 -40.24 -6.17
CA GLY A 11 5.47 -40.19 -4.81
C GLY A 11 5.77 -41.46 -4.01
N ILE A 12 5.61 -42.64 -4.64
CA ILE A 12 5.95 -43.94 -4.04
C ILE A 12 7.46 -44.03 -3.74
N SER A 13 8.30 -43.52 -4.64
CA SER A 13 9.75 -43.46 -4.42
C SER A 13 10.13 -42.52 -3.28
N ALA A 14 9.46 -41.36 -3.17
CA ALA A 14 9.66 -40.41 -2.08
C ALA A 14 9.27 -41.04 -0.72
N ILE A 15 8.14 -41.73 -0.65
CA ILE A 15 7.70 -42.50 0.53
C ILE A 15 8.75 -43.57 0.90
N THR A 16 9.27 -44.29 -0.08
CA THR A 16 10.24 -45.37 0.13
C THR A 16 11.59 -44.85 0.63
N LYS A 17 12.07 -43.73 0.06
CA LYS A 17 13.30 -43.06 0.48
C LYS A 17 13.18 -42.49 1.90
N ALA A 18 12.07 -41.79 2.18
CA ALA A 18 11.79 -41.24 3.50
C ALA A 18 11.75 -42.35 4.58
N ARG A 19 11.14 -43.50 4.26
CA ARG A 19 11.14 -44.69 5.13
C ARG A 19 12.54 -45.28 5.36
N ALA A 20 13.37 -45.37 4.33
CA ALA A 20 14.74 -45.88 4.45
C ALA A 20 15.64 -44.95 5.29
N GLU A 21 15.40 -43.64 5.23
CA GLU A 21 16.19 -42.61 5.92
C GLU A 21 15.61 -42.20 7.29
N ASN A 22 14.46 -42.76 7.69
CA ASN A 22 13.69 -42.35 8.87
C ASN A 22 13.39 -40.83 8.89
N LYS A 23 13.05 -40.28 7.72
CA LYS A 23 12.70 -38.87 7.49
C LYS A 23 11.23 -38.73 7.13
N GLU A 24 10.73 -37.50 7.23
CA GLU A 24 9.35 -37.13 6.90
C GLU A 24 9.23 -36.74 5.41
N VAL A 25 8.09 -37.08 4.78
CA VAL A 25 7.73 -36.48 3.48
C VAL A 25 6.86 -35.27 3.76
N LYS A 26 7.31 -34.08 3.37
CA LYS A 26 6.53 -32.85 3.53
C LYS A 26 5.81 -32.53 2.23
N LEU A 27 4.49 -32.45 2.29
CA LEU A 27 3.65 -31.95 1.19
C LEU A 27 3.46 -30.45 1.36
N SER A 28 3.64 -29.70 0.28
CA SER A 28 3.71 -28.23 0.34
C SER A 28 2.66 -27.54 -0.55
N LYS A 29 2.42 -28.05 -1.76
CA LYS A 29 1.62 -27.35 -2.78
C LYS A 29 0.56 -28.25 -3.41
N ILE A 30 -0.56 -27.63 -3.77
CA ILE A 30 -1.60 -28.16 -4.67
C ILE A 30 -1.50 -27.40 -5.99
N ALA A 31 -1.52 -28.11 -7.11
CA ALA A 31 -1.71 -27.54 -8.44
C ALA A 31 -3.07 -27.94 -9.00
N VAL A 32 -3.72 -27.07 -9.77
CA VAL A 32 -4.99 -27.32 -10.47
C VAL A 32 -4.88 -26.94 -11.94
N GLY A 33 -5.64 -27.63 -12.79
CA GLY A 33 -5.66 -27.43 -14.24
C GLY A 33 -7.03 -27.69 -14.87
N ASP A 34 -7.18 -27.33 -16.15
CA ASP A 34 -8.39 -27.56 -16.98
C ASP A 34 -8.21 -28.71 -18.00
N GLY A 35 -7.19 -29.56 -17.82
CA GLY A 35 -6.93 -30.73 -18.66
C GLY A 35 -7.97 -31.86 -18.45
N ASP A 36 -8.12 -32.72 -19.47
CA ASP A 36 -8.98 -33.91 -19.43
C ASP A 36 -8.16 -35.13 -18.92
N LEU A 37 -7.56 -34.98 -17.74
CA LEU A 37 -6.61 -35.93 -17.16
C LEU A 37 -7.21 -37.31 -16.89
N VAL A 38 -6.52 -38.36 -17.32
CA VAL A 38 -6.74 -39.75 -16.87
C VAL A 38 -5.65 -40.11 -15.86
N PRO A 39 -5.95 -40.20 -14.54
CA PRO A 39 -4.92 -40.42 -13.52
C PRO A 39 -4.14 -41.72 -13.74
N SER A 40 -2.81 -41.61 -13.85
CA SER A 40 -1.85 -42.70 -14.06
C SER A 40 -0.59 -42.51 -13.19
N ALA A 41 -0.02 -43.61 -12.68
CA ALA A 41 1.17 -43.57 -11.83
C ALA A 41 2.47 -43.14 -12.56
N GLU A 42 2.49 -43.21 -13.89
CA GLU A 42 3.64 -42.85 -14.73
C GLU A 42 3.76 -41.35 -15.03
N LEU A 43 2.73 -40.56 -14.68
CA LEU A 43 2.71 -39.13 -14.96
C LEU A 43 3.67 -38.38 -14.04
N THR A 44 4.38 -37.40 -14.62
CA THR A 44 5.38 -36.57 -13.93
C THR A 44 4.93 -35.12 -13.73
N SER A 45 3.82 -34.70 -14.35
CA SER A 45 3.19 -33.37 -14.21
C SER A 45 1.71 -33.43 -14.60
N LEU A 46 0.96 -32.36 -14.32
CA LEU A 46 -0.38 -32.15 -14.91
C LEU A 46 -0.32 -31.90 -16.41
N GLU A 47 -1.42 -32.17 -17.11
CA GLU A 47 -1.52 -31.94 -18.56
C GLU A 47 -1.68 -30.45 -18.90
N ASN A 48 -2.46 -29.70 -18.11
CA ASN A 48 -2.64 -28.26 -18.29
C ASN A 48 -2.80 -27.49 -16.97
N GLU A 49 -1.70 -27.36 -16.22
CA GLU A 49 -1.65 -26.61 -14.96
C GLU A 49 -1.98 -25.12 -15.17
N LYS A 50 -2.97 -24.61 -14.43
CA LYS A 50 -3.39 -23.19 -14.43
C LYS A 50 -2.90 -22.42 -13.22
N HIS A 51 -2.90 -23.07 -12.06
CA HIS A 51 -2.54 -22.41 -10.82
C HIS A 51 -1.98 -23.40 -9.79
N ARG A 52 -1.01 -22.94 -9.01
CA ARG A 52 -0.38 -23.68 -7.92
C ARG A 52 -0.36 -22.83 -6.65
N PHE A 53 -0.79 -23.41 -5.55
CA PHE A 53 -0.99 -22.73 -4.27
C PHE A 53 -0.63 -23.64 -3.09
N SER A 54 -0.43 -23.06 -1.91
CA SER A 54 -0.02 -23.80 -0.71
C SER A 54 -1.15 -24.65 -0.12
N ILE A 55 -0.80 -25.78 0.48
CA ILE A 55 -1.71 -26.57 1.31
C ILE A 55 -2.05 -25.78 2.58
N ASN A 56 -3.33 -25.63 2.89
CA ASN A 56 -3.83 -24.92 4.07
C ASN A 56 -4.06 -25.85 5.26
N SER A 57 -4.51 -27.09 5.03
CA SER A 57 -4.70 -28.08 6.10
C SER A 57 -4.46 -29.50 5.60
N MET A 58 -3.97 -30.37 6.49
CA MET A 58 -3.91 -31.82 6.27
C MET A 58 -4.34 -32.54 7.54
N LYS A 59 -5.27 -33.47 7.43
CA LYS A 59 -5.76 -34.28 8.55
C LYS A 59 -5.85 -35.75 8.13
N GLN A 60 -5.52 -36.65 9.04
CA GLN A 60 -5.82 -38.06 8.88
C GLN A 60 -7.33 -38.26 9.06
N ASP A 61 -7.95 -39.05 8.19
CA ASP A 61 -9.37 -39.36 8.31
C ASP A 61 -9.60 -40.16 9.62
N PRO A 62 -10.48 -39.71 10.52
CA PRO A 62 -10.70 -40.35 11.81
C PRO A 62 -11.38 -41.72 11.71
N ILE A 63 -12.01 -42.04 10.58
CA ILE A 63 -12.67 -43.31 10.29
C ILE A 63 -11.74 -44.24 9.51
N ASN A 64 -10.90 -43.70 8.63
CA ASN A 64 -9.97 -44.46 7.78
C ASN A 64 -8.51 -44.01 7.99
N PRO A 65 -7.72 -44.66 8.86
CA PRO A 65 -6.33 -44.27 9.15
C PRO A 65 -5.40 -44.28 7.93
N GLY A 66 -5.77 -44.95 6.84
CA GLY A 66 -5.03 -44.93 5.57
C GLY A 66 -5.30 -43.69 4.71
N TYR A 67 -6.28 -42.85 5.05
CA TYR A 67 -6.70 -41.71 4.24
C TYR A 67 -6.23 -40.38 4.84
N LEU A 68 -5.77 -39.49 3.97
CA LEU A 68 -5.41 -38.12 4.30
C LEU A 68 -6.32 -37.17 3.55
N ILE A 69 -6.90 -36.25 4.30
CA ILE A 69 -7.73 -35.17 3.79
C ILE A 69 -6.84 -33.92 3.73
N ILE A 70 -6.67 -33.37 2.54
CA ILE A 70 -5.82 -32.22 2.24
C ILE A 70 -6.72 -31.10 1.72
N GLU A 71 -6.58 -29.90 2.29
CA GLU A 71 -7.34 -28.72 1.89
C GLU A 71 -6.40 -27.59 1.47
N GLY A 72 -6.76 -26.87 0.41
CA GLY A 72 -6.13 -25.61 0.05
C GLY A 72 -7.14 -24.61 -0.50
N ILE A 73 -6.80 -23.33 -0.45
CA ILE A 73 -7.71 -22.23 -0.78
C ILE A 73 -7.15 -21.46 -1.98
N ILE A 74 -7.95 -21.33 -3.04
CA ILE A 74 -7.68 -20.42 -4.15
C ILE A 74 -8.40 -19.10 -3.85
N PRO A 75 -7.67 -18.00 -3.63
CA PRO A 75 -8.27 -16.72 -3.25
C PRO A 75 -9.10 -16.11 -4.39
N SER A 76 -10.05 -15.25 -4.02
CA SER A 76 -10.95 -14.55 -4.95
C SER A 76 -10.24 -13.72 -6.03
N THR A 77 -8.99 -13.31 -5.81
CA THR A 77 -8.16 -12.57 -6.77
C THR A 77 -7.58 -13.42 -7.90
N ILE A 78 -7.68 -14.75 -7.81
CA ILE A 78 -7.19 -15.70 -8.83
C ILE A 78 -8.38 -16.48 -9.41
N GLY A 79 -8.52 -16.48 -10.73
CA GLY A 79 -9.63 -17.12 -11.45
C GLY A 79 -9.54 -16.94 -12.97
N GLY A 80 -10.65 -17.18 -13.67
CA GLY A 80 -10.78 -17.06 -15.12
C GLY A 80 -10.51 -18.38 -15.88
N PHE A 81 -10.55 -19.51 -15.17
CA PHE A 81 -10.28 -20.84 -15.74
C PHE A 81 -11.15 -21.93 -15.08
N ASP A 82 -11.36 -23.03 -15.80
CA ASP A 82 -11.97 -24.25 -15.28
C ASP A 82 -10.97 -25.07 -14.47
N ILE A 83 -11.48 -25.83 -13.51
CA ILE A 83 -10.70 -26.81 -12.74
C ILE A 83 -11.29 -28.19 -12.99
N SER A 84 -10.52 -29.09 -13.59
CA SER A 84 -10.87 -30.50 -13.86
C SER A 84 -9.78 -31.50 -13.46
N GLU A 85 -8.58 -31.04 -13.08
CA GLU A 85 -7.49 -31.88 -12.59
C GLU A 85 -6.77 -31.23 -11.40
N PHE A 86 -6.12 -32.05 -10.57
CA PHE A 86 -5.24 -31.59 -9.51
C PHE A 86 -3.99 -32.46 -9.35
N ALA A 87 -2.94 -31.87 -8.78
CA ALA A 87 -1.71 -32.54 -8.38
C ALA A 87 -1.23 -32.07 -7.02
N LEU A 88 -0.62 -32.98 -6.26
CA LEU A 88 0.02 -32.71 -4.97
C LEU A 88 1.54 -32.80 -5.12
N TYR A 89 2.24 -31.82 -4.55
CA TYR A 89 3.70 -31.72 -4.62
C TYR A 89 4.34 -31.71 -3.23
N THR A 90 5.55 -32.28 -3.14
CA THR A 90 6.40 -32.19 -1.95
C THR A 90 7.09 -30.82 -1.84
N GLU A 91 7.76 -30.53 -0.72
CA GLU A 91 8.62 -29.34 -0.55
C GLU A 91 9.71 -29.24 -1.64
N ASP A 92 10.22 -30.38 -2.12
CA ASP A 92 11.22 -30.48 -3.19
C ASP A 92 10.61 -30.44 -4.61
N ASP A 93 9.35 -29.98 -4.77
CA ASP A 93 8.58 -29.94 -6.02
C ASP A 93 8.46 -31.32 -6.74
N ILE A 94 8.51 -32.43 -5.98
CA ILE A 94 8.26 -33.78 -6.52
C ILE A 94 6.75 -34.02 -6.61
N LEU A 95 6.25 -34.42 -7.77
CA LEU A 95 4.86 -34.82 -7.95
C LEU A 95 4.55 -36.07 -7.14
N PHE A 96 3.68 -35.95 -6.14
CA PHE A 96 3.38 -36.99 -5.16
C PHE A 96 2.13 -37.78 -5.52
N ALA A 97 1.05 -37.08 -5.86
CA ALA A 97 -0.22 -37.67 -6.26
C ALA A 97 -0.93 -36.76 -7.27
N LEU A 98 -1.84 -37.33 -8.06
CA LEU A 98 -2.72 -36.57 -8.96
C LEU A 98 -4.08 -37.24 -9.10
N GLY A 99 -5.06 -36.47 -9.53
CA GLY A 99 -6.42 -36.95 -9.73
C GLY A 99 -7.25 -36.01 -10.58
N ASN A 100 -8.40 -36.51 -11.02
CA ASN A 100 -9.38 -35.76 -11.79
C ASN A 100 -10.52 -35.24 -10.87
N LEU A 101 -11.07 -34.08 -11.20
CA LEU A 101 -12.14 -33.40 -10.46
C LEU A 101 -13.35 -33.12 -11.38
N PRO A 102 -14.56 -32.99 -10.82
CA PRO A 102 -15.69 -32.44 -11.56
C PRO A 102 -15.37 -31.03 -12.08
N ARG A 103 -15.59 -30.79 -13.37
CA ARG A 103 -15.27 -29.51 -14.01
C ARG A 103 -16.01 -28.36 -13.30
N THR A 104 -15.24 -27.47 -12.68
CA THR A 104 -15.75 -26.36 -11.88
C THR A 104 -15.11 -25.05 -12.34
N TYR A 105 -15.92 -24.08 -12.76
CA TYR A 105 -15.42 -22.77 -13.19
C TYR A 105 -15.11 -21.88 -11.97
N LYS A 106 -13.90 -21.29 -11.94
CA LYS A 106 -13.51 -20.30 -10.92
C LYS A 106 -13.52 -18.89 -11.53
N PRO A 107 -14.50 -18.02 -11.23
CA PRO A 107 -14.55 -16.67 -11.78
C PRO A 107 -13.50 -15.72 -11.18
N LEU A 108 -13.18 -14.65 -11.94
CA LEU A 108 -12.41 -13.48 -11.51
C LEU A 108 -13.30 -12.42 -10.84
N LEU A 109 -12.71 -11.62 -9.96
CA LEU A 109 -13.39 -10.49 -9.30
C LEU A 109 -14.04 -9.52 -10.30
N GLU A 110 -13.40 -9.29 -11.45
CA GLU A 110 -13.91 -8.40 -12.51
C GLU A 110 -15.16 -8.94 -13.22
N GLU A 111 -15.48 -10.22 -13.06
CA GLU A 111 -16.65 -10.88 -13.67
C GLU A 111 -17.90 -10.77 -12.79
N GLY A 112 -17.85 -9.95 -11.73
CA GLY A 112 -19.00 -9.65 -10.86
C GLY A 112 -19.28 -10.71 -9.78
N SER A 113 -18.39 -11.70 -9.60
CA SER A 113 -18.48 -12.73 -8.55
C SER A 113 -17.14 -12.92 -7.86
N ALA A 114 -17.10 -12.65 -6.55
CA ALA A 114 -15.90 -12.79 -5.72
C ALA A 114 -16.12 -13.90 -4.69
N LYS A 115 -15.43 -15.04 -4.84
CA LYS A 115 -15.49 -16.14 -3.87
C LYS A 115 -14.14 -16.82 -3.76
N ASP A 116 -13.72 -17.13 -2.54
CA ASP A 116 -12.59 -18.03 -2.29
C ASP A 116 -13.06 -19.47 -2.55
N LEU A 117 -12.28 -20.23 -3.31
CA LEU A 117 -12.60 -21.63 -3.62
C LEU A 117 -11.73 -22.56 -2.80
N THR A 118 -12.35 -23.32 -1.90
CA THR A 118 -11.69 -24.37 -1.13
C THR A 118 -11.68 -25.67 -1.92
N ILE A 119 -10.49 -26.18 -2.21
CA ILE A 119 -10.27 -27.50 -2.81
C ILE A 119 -9.97 -28.49 -1.69
N LYS A 120 -10.81 -29.52 -1.56
CA LYS A 120 -10.66 -30.61 -0.58
C LYS A 120 -10.38 -31.93 -1.30
N LEU A 121 -9.28 -32.57 -0.97
CA LEU A 121 -8.75 -33.75 -1.65
C LEU A 121 -8.56 -34.88 -0.64
N THR A 122 -8.90 -36.11 -1.03
CA THR A 122 -8.65 -37.30 -0.21
C THR A 122 -7.68 -38.22 -0.94
N ILE A 123 -6.61 -38.64 -0.25
CA ILE A 123 -5.63 -39.59 -0.78
C ILE A 123 -5.48 -40.79 0.14
N GLU A 124 -5.31 -41.97 -0.45
CA GLU A 124 -4.98 -43.20 0.28
C GLU A 124 -3.46 -43.42 0.28
N VAL A 125 -2.89 -43.60 1.47
CA VAL A 125 -1.47 -43.93 1.66
C VAL A 125 -1.34 -45.24 2.44
N THR A 126 -0.53 -46.16 1.93
CA THR A 126 -0.34 -47.47 2.57
C THR A 126 0.51 -47.32 3.84
N ASN A 127 -0.13 -47.43 5.01
CA ASN A 127 0.43 -47.26 6.37
C ASN A 127 0.94 -45.84 6.70
N ALA A 128 0.01 -44.90 6.93
CA ALA A 128 0.28 -43.57 7.49
C ALA A 128 1.08 -43.61 8.81
N ASP A 129 0.94 -44.67 9.62
CA ASP A 129 1.58 -44.79 10.94
C ASP A 129 3.11 -44.86 10.93
N LYS A 130 3.76 -45.11 9.78
CA LYS A 130 5.23 -45.16 9.65
C LYS A 130 5.82 -44.05 8.76
N VAL A 131 5.00 -43.08 8.35
CA VAL A 131 5.44 -41.91 7.57
C VAL A 131 4.73 -40.69 8.13
N THR A 132 5.41 -39.91 8.97
CA THR A 132 4.87 -38.65 9.46
C THR A 132 4.84 -37.65 8.29
N LEU A 133 3.64 -37.18 7.94
CA LEU A 133 3.44 -36.13 6.95
C LEU A 133 3.14 -34.84 7.69
N LYS A 134 3.87 -33.77 7.37
CA LYS A 134 3.78 -32.49 8.07
C LYS A 134 3.47 -31.36 7.07
N VAL A 135 2.54 -30.48 7.44
CA VAL A 135 2.26 -29.21 6.75
C VAL A 135 3.19 -28.12 7.31
N ASP A 136 3.57 -27.16 6.48
CA ASP A 136 4.29 -25.96 6.91
C ASP A 136 3.35 -25.03 7.70
N ASP A 137 3.59 -24.86 9.00
CA ASP A 137 2.77 -24.06 9.93
C ASP A 137 2.87 -22.54 9.71
N SER A 138 3.60 -22.07 8.69
CA SER A 138 3.76 -20.64 8.40
C SER A 138 2.63 -20.03 7.55
N VAL A 139 1.70 -20.84 7.01
CA VAL A 139 0.61 -20.38 6.12
C VAL A 139 -0.74 -21.03 6.45
N VAL A 140 -1.18 -20.95 7.71
CA VAL A 140 -2.52 -21.43 8.10
C VAL A 140 -3.40 -20.25 8.53
N LEU A 141 -4.46 -19.98 7.77
CA LEU A 141 -5.60 -19.22 8.27
C LEU A 141 -6.41 -20.15 9.18
N ALA A 142 -6.48 -19.84 10.48
CA ALA A 142 -7.27 -20.62 11.42
C ALA A 142 -8.75 -20.58 11.02
N SER A 143 -9.31 -21.72 10.60
CA SER A 143 -10.75 -21.81 10.34
C SER A 143 -11.52 -21.66 11.65
N ARG A 144 -12.71 -21.06 11.59
CA ARG A 144 -13.58 -20.90 12.76
C ARG A 144 -13.82 -22.22 13.48
N GLN A 145 -13.93 -23.32 12.73
CA GLN A 145 -14.09 -24.66 13.29
C GLN A 145 -12.86 -25.11 14.09
N PHE A 146 -11.64 -24.85 13.63
CA PHE A 146 -10.43 -25.16 14.37
C PHE A 146 -10.36 -24.43 15.71
N VAL A 147 -10.82 -23.17 15.76
CA VAL A 147 -10.88 -22.40 17.02
C VAL A 147 -11.93 -22.98 17.98
N LEU A 148 -13.08 -23.41 17.46
CA LEU A 148 -14.14 -24.05 18.26
C LEU A 148 -13.71 -25.42 18.80
N ASP A 149 -13.11 -26.28 17.96
CA ASP A 149 -12.62 -27.61 18.36
C ASP A 149 -11.50 -27.48 19.42
N THR A 150 -10.63 -26.47 19.27
CA THR A 150 -9.56 -26.18 20.24
C THR A 150 -10.15 -25.72 21.57
N LEU A 151 -11.18 -24.87 21.56
CA LEU A 151 -11.89 -24.42 22.75
C LEU A 151 -12.61 -25.59 23.45
N GLU A 152 -13.22 -26.49 22.69
CA GLU A 152 -13.87 -27.71 23.17
C GLU A 152 -12.86 -28.69 23.82
N GLY A 153 -11.66 -28.78 23.27
CA GLY A 153 -10.53 -29.51 23.85
C GLY A 153 -10.06 -28.95 25.20
N TYR A 154 -10.12 -27.63 25.41
CA TYR A 154 -9.83 -27.00 26.70
C TYR A 154 -10.96 -27.21 27.73
N ILE A 155 -12.22 -27.32 27.29
CA ILE A 155 -13.41 -27.56 28.14
C ILE A 155 -13.37 -28.95 28.81
N LEU A 156 -12.73 -29.94 28.19
CA LEU A 156 -12.61 -31.31 28.74
C LEU A 156 -11.63 -31.42 29.93
N ARG A 157 -10.88 -30.37 30.26
CA ARG A 157 -9.82 -30.37 31.30
C ARG A 157 -10.17 -29.63 32.59
N ILE A 158 -11.41 -29.20 32.77
CA ILE A 158 -11.87 -28.42 33.93
C ILE A 158 -12.87 -29.23 34.77
N ASP A 159 -12.68 -29.24 36.10
CA ASP A 159 -13.43 -30.06 37.07
C ASP A 159 -14.95 -29.78 37.08
N ALA A 160 -15.71 -30.80 37.52
CA ALA A 160 -17.17 -30.89 37.40
C ALA A 160 -17.98 -29.74 38.07
N VAL A 161 -17.39 -28.97 38.98
CA VAL A 161 -18.07 -27.87 39.70
C VAL A 161 -18.21 -26.62 38.83
N THR A 162 -17.21 -26.28 38.01
CA THR A 162 -17.28 -25.17 37.04
C THR A 162 -18.07 -25.53 35.78
N LYS A 163 -18.35 -26.82 35.55
CA LYS A 163 -19.18 -27.31 34.44
C LYS A 163 -20.65 -26.88 34.54
N ILE A 164 -21.15 -26.66 35.77
CA ILE A 164 -22.52 -26.19 36.02
C ILE A 164 -22.62 -24.67 35.83
N GLU A 165 -21.64 -23.89 36.32
CA GLU A 165 -21.61 -22.44 36.10
C GLU A 165 -21.36 -22.08 34.62
N LEU A 166 -20.58 -22.86 33.87
CA LEU A 166 -20.38 -22.64 32.43
C LEU A 166 -21.56 -23.10 31.56
N ALA A 167 -22.33 -24.12 31.96
CA ALA A 167 -23.56 -24.49 31.25
C ALA A 167 -24.64 -23.40 31.38
N ASP A 168 -24.73 -22.73 32.54
CA ASP A 168 -25.58 -21.55 32.75
C ASP A 168 -25.05 -20.30 32.02
N ILE A 169 -23.73 -20.16 31.86
CA ILE A 169 -23.14 -19.08 31.05
C ILE A 169 -23.33 -19.33 29.55
N LEU A 170 -23.22 -20.57 29.07
CA LEU A 170 -23.46 -20.95 27.66
C LEU A 170 -24.95 -20.85 27.28
N SER A 171 -25.87 -21.07 28.22
CA SER A 171 -27.31 -20.84 27.99
C SER A 171 -27.69 -19.34 27.99
N THR A 172 -26.82 -18.47 28.51
CA THR A 172 -26.98 -17.00 28.52
C THR A 172 -26.15 -16.26 27.45
N TYR A 173 -25.46 -16.98 26.56
CA TYR A 173 -24.58 -16.37 25.53
C TYR A 173 -25.31 -15.71 24.35
N SER A 174 -26.62 -15.92 24.21
CA SER A 174 -27.44 -15.09 23.32
C SER A 174 -27.91 -13.87 24.10
N ILE A 175 -27.09 -12.82 24.08
CA ILE A 175 -27.48 -11.51 24.67
C ILE A 175 -28.70 -10.90 23.96
N ILE A 176 -29.03 -11.42 22.77
CA ILE A 176 -30.26 -11.21 22.02
C ILE A 176 -31.13 -12.47 22.20
N ASN A 177 -32.34 -12.32 22.72
CA ASN A 177 -33.26 -13.45 22.87
C ASN A 177 -33.68 -13.99 21.51
N LYS A 178 -33.98 -15.30 21.43
CA LYS A 178 -34.47 -15.92 20.19
C LYS A 178 -35.77 -15.25 19.74
N PRO A 179 -35.95 -14.96 18.44
CA PRO A 179 -37.20 -14.44 17.90
C PRO A 179 -38.29 -15.51 17.78
N THR A 180 -39.52 -15.07 17.63
CA THR A 180 -40.67 -15.91 17.31
C THR A 180 -41.30 -15.44 15.98
N ILE A 181 -41.63 -16.37 15.09
CA ILE A 181 -42.44 -16.06 13.90
C ILE A 181 -43.89 -15.92 14.35
N ILE A 182 -44.49 -14.77 14.08
CA ILE A 182 -45.86 -14.42 14.50
C ILE A 182 -46.89 -14.62 13.38
N SER A 183 -46.43 -14.72 12.13
CA SER A 183 -47.26 -15.03 10.96
C SER A 183 -46.38 -15.65 9.86
N PRO A 184 -46.85 -16.68 9.12
CA PRO A 184 -48.07 -17.42 9.37
C PRO A 184 -47.98 -18.32 10.62
N GLU A 185 -49.12 -18.89 11.02
CA GLU A 185 -49.14 -20.01 11.97
C GLU A 185 -48.47 -21.25 11.36
N ASP A 186 -47.82 -22.05 12.21
CA ASP A 186 -47.20 -23.31 11.79
C ASP A 186 -48.22 -24.30 11.23
N GLY A 187 -47.92 -24.87 10.07
CA GLY A 187 -48.74 -25.86 9.38
C GLY A 187 -49.84 -25.29 8.51
N ILE A 188 -49.85 -23.98 8.22
CA ILE A 188 -50.90 -23.37 7.40
C ILE A 188 -50.88 -23.90 5.96
N GLU A 189 -52.06 -24.15 5.41
CA GLU A 189 -52.23 -24.58 4.01
C GLU A 189 -52.60 -23.41 3.10
N ASN A 190 -52.27 -23.52 1.81
CA ASN A 190 -52.57 -22.53 0.77
C ASN A 190 -52.03 -21.13 1.07
N TYR A 191 -50.90 -21.04 1.76
CA TYR A 191 -50.35 -19.78 2.20
C TYR A 191 -49.44 -19.15 1.15
N VAL A 192 -49.75 -17.91 0.77
CA VAL A 192 -48.94 -17.07 -0.13
C VAL A 192 -48.94 -15.66 0.43
N GLY A 193 -48.07 -15.42 1.41
CA GLY A 193 -48.02 -14.16 2.15
C GLY A 193 -46.63 -13.86 2.70
N VAL A 194 -46.51 -12.76 3.45
CA VAL A 194 -45.27 -12.35 4.10
C VAL A 194 -45.13 -13.00 5.47
N ILE A 195 -43.95 -13.53 5.76
CA ILE A 195 -43.60 -14.09 7.06
C ILE A 195 -43.15 -12.94 7.97
N GLU A 196 -43.73 -12.84 9.16
CA GLU A 196 -43.49 -11.76 10.12
C GLU A 196 -42.88 -12.30 11.41
N SER A 197 -41.93 -11.56 11.98
CA SER A 197 -41.28 -11.91 13.25
C SER A 197 -41.60 -10.91 14.37
N SER A 198 -41.53 -11.38 15.61
CA SER A 198 -41.67 -10.56 16.82
C SER A 198 -40.53 -9.53 16.93
N SER A 199 -40.75 -8.34 17.50
CA SER A 199 -39.67 -7.38 17.74
C SER A 199 -38.47 -7.98 18.52
N MET A 200 -37.25 -7.51 18.24
CA MET A 200 -36.04 -7.90 18.96
C MET A 200 -36.20 -7.65 20.47
N THR A 201 -35.81 -8.63 21.28
CA THR A 201 -35.68 -8.48 22.73
C THR A 201 -34.29 -8.94 23.15
N THR A 202 -33.74 -8.33 24.20
CA THR A 202 -32.38 -8.61 24.71
C THR A 202 -32.43 -9.11 26.15
N GLY A 203 -31.35 -9.74 26.60
CA GLY A 203 -31.13 -10.06 28.01
C GLY A 203 -31.02 -8.79 28.86
N SER A 204 -31.29 -8.90 30.16
CA SER A 204 -31.35 -7.76 31.10
C SER A 204 -30.06 -6.92 31.18
N SER A 205 -28.92 -7.48 30.79
CA SER A 205 -27.60 -6.85 30.77
C SER A 205 -27.17 -6.28 29.41
N TYR A 206 -27.91 -6.51 28.32
CA TYR A 206 -27.55 -6.07 26.97
C TYR A 206 -28.52 -5.01 26.42
N LYS A 207 -27.95 -3.93 25.88
CA LYS A 207 -28.67 -2.72 25.43
C LYS A 207 -28.49 -2.42 23.92
N GLY A 208 -28.02 -3.40 23.14
CA GLY A 208 -27.84 -3.25 21.69
C GLY A 208 -29.17 -3.07 20.93
N THR A 209 -29.09 -2.49 19.73
CA THR A 209 -30.22 -2.25 18.81
C THR A 209 -30.16 -3.17 17.59
N LEU A 210 -31.29 -3.52 17.00
CA LEU A 210 -31.33 -4.43 15.84
C LEU A 210 -30.53 -3.87 14.65
N ASP A 211 -29.49 -4.59 14.22
CA ASP A 211 -28.61 -4.18 13.12
C ASP A 211 -28.84 -5.00 11.84
N PHE A 212 -29.31 -6.24 11.96
CA PHE A 212 -29.78 -7.03 10.82
C PHE A 212 -30.72 -8.18 11.23
N VAL A 213 -31.53 -8.62 10.28
CA VAL A 213 -32.42 -9.78 10.38
C VAL A 213 -32.06 -10.77 9.28
N HIS A 214 -31.91 -12.03 9.66
CA HIS A 214 -31.55 -13.11 8.73
C HIS A 214 -32.67 -14.15 8.65
N TRP A 215 -33.19 -14.33 7.44
CA TRP A 215 -34.32 -15.21 7.11
C TRP A 215 -33.87 -16.41 6.30
N GLN A 216 -34.42 -17.59 6.59
CA GLN A 216 -34.19 -18.80 5.81
C GLN A 216 -35.51 -19.51 5.50
N LEU A 217 -35.62 -19.99 4.27
CA LEU A 217 -36.67 -20.86 3.76
C LEU A 217 -36.04 -22.15 3.21
N ALA A 218 -36.55 -23.31 3.56
CA ALA A 218 -36.04 -24.60 3.10
C ALA A 218 -37.15 -25.60 2.75
N GLU A 219 -36.80 -26.64 1.99
CA GLU A 219 -37.72 -27.76 1.67
C GLU A 219 -37.75 -28.84 2.75
N ASP A 220 -36.81 -28.77 3.70
CA ASP A 220 -36.68 -29.72 4.79
C ASP A 220 -36.52 -29.00 6.13
N VAL A 221 -36.99 -29.65 7.19
CA VAL A 221 -36.96 -29.13 8.57
C VAL A 221 -35.55 -28.88 9.11
N ASN A 222 -34.53 -29.53 8.55
CA ASN A 222 -33.13 -29.39 8.98
C ASN A 222 -32.40 -28.27 8.23
N PHE A 223 -33.07 -27.59 7.29
CA PHE A 223 -32.49 -26.53 6.45
C PHE A 223 -31.25 -27.00 5.68
N THR A 224 -31.28 -28.22 5.16
CA THR A 224 -30.22 -28.76 4.30
C THR A 224 -30.41 -28.35 2.83
N ASN A 225 -31.66 -28.14 2.42
CA ASN A 225 -32.08 -27.70 1.09
C ASN A 225 -32.72 -26.30 1.21
N ILE A 226 -31.89 -25.26 1.29
CA ILE A 226 -32.33 -23.86 1.35
C ILE A 226 -32.83 -23.42 -0.03
N VAL A 227 -34.03 -22.84 -0.07
CA VAL A 227 -34.77 -22.40 -1.27
C VAL A 227 -34.66 -20.89 -1.45
N ASP A 228 -34.69 -20.16 -0.34
CA ASP A 228 -34.52 -18.72 -0.31
C ASP A 228 -33.91 -18.30 1.04
N GLU A 229 -32.99 -17.35 0.98
CA GLU A 229 -32.23 -16.86 2.12
C GLU A 229 -32.01 -15.35 1.95
N LYS A 230 -32.25 -14.59 3.02
CA LYS A 230 -32.19 -13.13 2.96
C LYS A 230 -31.58 -12.53 4.22
N ASP A 231 -30.53 -11.75 4.02
CA ASP A 231 -29.99 -10.79 4.99
C ASP A 231 -30.60 -9.42 4.72
N ASP A 232 -31.47 -8.93 5.60
CA ASP A 232 -32.10 -7.61 5.52
C ASP A 232 -31.62 -6.75 6.69
N SER A 233 -31.26 -5.49 6.45
CA SER A 233 -30.61 -4.69 7.49
C SER A 233 -31.53 -4.34 8.65
N ILE A 234 -32.87 -4.46 8.58
CA ILE A 234 -33.75 -4.33 9.77
C ILE A 234 -35.17 -4.90 9.59
N SER A 235 -35.56 -5.40 8.42
CA SER A 235 -36.96 -5.80 8.18
C SER A 235 -37.38 -7.03 9.00
N LEU A 236 -38.42 -6.86 9.83
CA LEU A 236 -39.13 -7.93 10.54
C LEU A 236 -40.16 -8.67 9.67
N VAL A 237 -40.18 -8.36 8.37
CA VAL A 237 -41.09 -8.93 7.38
C VAL A 237 -40.29 -9.51 6.22
N TYR A 238 -40.60 -10.75 5.85
CA TYR A 238 -39.95 -11.52 4.80
C TYR A 238 -40.96 -11.96 3.74
N SER A 239 -40.65 -11.71 2.46
CA SER A 239 -41.46 -12.15 1.32
C SER A 239 -40.72 -13.27 0.60
N PRO A 240 -41.07 -14.55 0.83
CA PRO A 240 -40.36 -15.69 0.26
C PRO A 240 -40.43 -15.70 -1.28
N LYS A 241 -39.32 -16.01 -1.94
CA LYS A 241 -39.21 -16.19 -3.39
C LYS A 241 -38.94 -17.64 -3.76
N ASN A 242 -39.07 -17.95 -5.05
CA ASN A 242 -38.73 -19.27 -5.63
C ASN A 242 -39.50 -20.46 -5.02
N MET A 243 -40.72 -20.21 -4.56
CA MET A 243 -41.59 -21.27 -4.04
C MET A 243 -42.31 -21.99 -5.17
N GLU A 244 -42.16 -23.31 -5.22
CA GLU A 244 -42.87 -24.22 -6.10
C GLU A 244 -44.30 -24.45 -5.58
N PRO A 245 -45.28 -24.64 -6.48
CA PRO A 245 -46.67 -24.93 -6.10
C PRO A 245 -46.80 -26.34 -5.50
N ASN A 246 -47.81 -26.53 -4.65
CA ASN A 246 -48.12 -27.81 -3.99
C ASN A 246 -46.93 -28.39 -3.20
N LYS A 247 -46.15 -27.52 -2.54
CA LYS A 247 -44.95 -27.90 -1.79
C LYS A 247 -45.00 -27.33 -0.38
N ILE A 248 -44.44 -28.11 0.56
CA ILE A 248 -44.31 -27.70 1.96
C ILE A 248 -42.93 -27.05 2.13
N TYR A 249 -42.92 -25.86 2.72
CA TYR A 249 -41.72 -25.12 3.04
C TYR A 249 -41.58 -24.92 4.55
N PHE A 250 -40.33 -24.84 5.00
CA PHE A 250 -39.96 -24.60 6.39
C PHE A 250 -39.25 -23.24 6.51
N ALA A 251 -39.64 -22.40 7.46
CA ALA A 251 -39.07 -21.07 7.65
C ALA A 251 -38.55 -20.85 9.08
N ARG A 252 -37.45 -20.10 9.20
CA ARG A 252 -36.90 -19.63 10.47
C ARG A 252 -36.20 -18.27 10.33
N VAL A 253 -36.05 -17.54 11.43
CA VAL A 253 -35.43 -16.20 11.47
C VAL A 253 -34.47 -16.04 12.66
N ARG A 254 -33.45 -15.17 12.55
CA ARG A 254 -32.62 -14.74 13.68
C ARG A 254 -32.26 -13.25 13.58
N TYR A 255 -31.85 -12.66 14.69
CA TYR A 255 -31.41 -11.27 14.78
C TYR A 255 -29.92 -11.13 15.01
N GLY A 256 -29.36 -10.04 14.49
CA GLY A 256 -28.01 -9.60 14.79
C GLY A 256 -27.97 -8.17 15.31
N SER A 257 -27.07 -7.91 16.25
CA SER A 257 -26.79 -6.60 16.83
C SER A 257 -25.36 -6.58 17.37
N ASP A 258 -24.57 -5.56 17.06
CA ASP A 258 -23.20 -5.34 17.52
C ASP A 258 -22.32 -6.60 17.46
N ASN A 259 -22.30 -7.32 16.32
CA ASN A 259 -21.60 -8.60 16.11
C ASN A 259 -22.07 -9.79 16.98
N HIS A 260 -23.20 -9.67 17.68
CA HIS A 260 -23.88 -10.75 18.36
C HIS A 260 -25.05 -11.26 17.54
N LEU A 261 -25.32 -12.56 17.62
CA LEU A 261 -26.42 -13.23 16.93
C LEU A 261 -27.33 -13.91 17.94
N SER A 262 -28.64 -13.79 17.74
CA SER A 262 -29.61 -14.63 18.44
C SER A 262 -29.51 -16.07 17.93
N ALA A 263 -30.00 -17.02 18.73
CA ALA A 263 -30.45 -18.30 18.19
C ALA A 263 -31.54 -18.07 17.12
N PHE A 264 -31.69 -19.03 16.20
CA PHE A 264 -32.83 -19.04 15.28
C PHE A 264 -34.15 -19.24 16.02
N SER A 265 -35.23 -18.72 15.46
CA SER A 265 -36.59 -18.99 15.90
C SER A 265 -36.88 -20.49 15.84
N ASP A 266 -37.95 -20.89 16.52
CA ASP A 266 -38.54 -22.19 16.24
C ASP A 266 -38.98 -22.23 14.76
N THR A 267 -38.77 -23.39 14.13
CA THR A 267 -39.12 -23.60 12.72
C THR A 267 -40.62 -23.69 12.57
N ILE A 268 -41.19 -22.98 11.59
CA ILE A 268 -42.57 -23.16 11.16
C ILE A 268 -42.61 -23.81 9.76
N SER A 269 -43.74 -24.39 9.41
CA SER A 269 -44.02 -24.98 8.11
C SER A 269 -45.28 -24.36 7.47
N PHE A 270 -45.35 -24.34 6.13
CA PHE A 270 -46.55 -23.94 5.39
C PHE A 270 -46.57 -24.56 3.98
N ALA A 271 -47.76 -24.69 3.38
CA ALA A 271 -47.94 -25.29 2.04
C ALA A 271 -48.45 -24.29 0.98
N THR A 272 -47.88 -24.34 -0.23
CA THR A 272 -48.24 -23.47 -1.37
C THR A 272 -49.42 -23.99 -2.22
N PRO A 273 -50.26 -23.13 -2.82
CA PRO A 273 -51.37 -23.52 -3.72
C PRO A 273 -50.93 -24.16 -5.06
N SER A 274 -51.88 -24.68 -5.85
CA SER A 274 -51.62 -25.61 -6.97
C SER A 274 -51.73 -25.11 -8.43
N THR A 275 -51.69 -23.80 -8.78
CA THR A 275 -51.66 -23.35 -10.21
C THR A 275 -50.95 -21.99 -10.47
N LEU A 276 -50.38 -21.80 -11.69
CA LEU A 276 -49.25 -20.88 -11.96
C LEU A 276 -49.48 -19.61 -12.83
N ILE A 277 -50.57 -19.41 -13.58
CA ILE A 277 -50.86 -18.12 -14.28
C ILE A 277 -52.23 -17.58 -13.85
N GLN A 278 -52.31 -16.30 -13.47
CA GLN A 278 -53.57 -15.67 -13.11
C GLN A 278 -54.53 -15.64 -14.33
N LYS A 279 -55.80 -16.04 -14.13
CA LYS A 279 -56.80 -15.94 -15.21
C LYS A 279 -57.04 -14.46 -15.58
N PRO A 280 -57.13 -14.11 -16.87
CA PRO A 280 -57.39 -12.73 -17.30
C PRO A 280 -58.83 -12.27 -17.08
N THR A 281 -59.03 -10.96 -17.11
CA THR A 281 -60.32 -10.26 -17.02
C THR A 281 -60.48 -9.30 -18.20
N ILE A 282 -61.60 -9.37 -18.93
CA ILE A 282 -61.90 -8.42 -20.00
C ILE A 282 -62.40 -7.10 -19.39
N LEU A 283 -61.72 -5.99 -19.70
CA LEU A 283 -62.00 -4.63 -19.26
C LEU A 283 -62.85 -3.84 -20.26
N SER A 284 -62.81 -4.21 -21.54
CA SER A 284 -63.62 -3.59 -22.60
C SER A 284 -63.90 -4.61 -23.72
N PRO A 285 -65.13 -4.71 -24.26
CA PRO A 285 -66.36 -4.05 -23.81
C PRO A 285 -66.70 -4.42 -22.36
N GLU A 286 -67.44 -3.54 -21.67
CA GLU A 286 -68.01 -3.94 -20.38
C GLU A 286 -69.15 -4.95 -20.60
N ASN A 287 -69.38 -5.83 -19.63
CA ASN A 287 -70.39 -6.87 -19.74
C ASN A 287 -71.82 -6.30 -19.89
N ASN A 288 -72.58 -6.81 -20.86
CA ASN A 288 -73.94 -6.39 -21.25
C ASN A 288 -74.03 -4.96 -21.82
N THR A 289 -73.02 -4.49 -22.55
CA THR A 289 -73.03 -3.15 -23.17
C THR A 289 -73.36 -3.15 -24.67
N ILE A 290 -73.72 -1.98 -25.19
CA ILE A 290 -73.81 -1.71 -26.63
C ILE A 290 -72.45 -1.23 -27.12
N TYR A 291 -71.92 -1.85 -28.17
CA TYR A 291 -70.61 -1.54 -28.73
C TYR A 291 -70.75 -0.93 -30.14
N THR A 292 -70.29 0.31 -30.31
CA THR A 292 -70.62 1.16 -31.47
C THR A 292 -69.55 1.18 -32.57
N SER A 293 -68.77 0.10 -32.72
CA SER A 293 -67.70 -0.04 -33.72
C SER A 293 -67.85 -1.34 -34.51
N GLU A 294 -67.42 -1.33 -35.79
CA GLU A 294 -67.67 -2.43 -36.74
C GLU A 294 -66.80 -3.64 -36.40
N ALA A 295 -65.57 -3.35 -35.98
CA ALA A 295 -64.65 -4.29 -35.36
C ALA A 295 -64.65 -4.07 -33.85
N VAL A 296 -64.71 -5.15 -33.07
CA VAL A 296 -64.72 -5.09 -31.61
C VAL A 296 -63.31 -5.24 -31.08
N THR A 297 -62.81 -4.21 -30.41
CA THR A 297 -61.54 -4.30 -29.68
C THR A 297 -61.81 -4.81 -28.27
N LEU A 298 -61.40 -6.05 -28.01
CA LEU A 298 -61.31 -6.62 -26.67
C LEU A 298 -60.03 -6.09 -25.99
N ILE A 299 -60.16 -5.65 -24.74
CA ILE A 299 -59.04 -5.23 -23.89
C ILE A 299 -59.11 -6.02 -22.60
N ALA A 300 -58.01 -6.64 -22.18
CA ALA A 300 -57.90 -7.39 -20.94
C ALA A 300 -56.87 -6.79 -19.98
N ASP A 301 -56.93 -7.20 -18.72
CA ASP A 301 -55.97 -6.83 -17.69
C ASP A 301 -54.54 -7.34 -17.96
N ALA A 302 -53.55 -6.74 -17.31
CA ALA A 302 -52.16 -7.11 -17.53
C ALA A 302 -51.87 -8.56 -17.10
N TYR A 303 -51.05 -9.27 -17.89
CA TYR A 303 -50.58 -10.62 -17.56
C TYR A 303 -49.84 -10.66 -16.22
N ASN A 304 -50.18 -11.64 -15.38
CA ASN A 304 -49.61 -11.80 -14.05
C ASN A 304 -49.39 -13.29 -13.70
N VAL A 305 -48.32 -13.57 -12.98
CA VAL A 305 -47.84 -14.92 -12.63
C VAL A 305 -47.64 -14.99 -11.12
N PHE A 306 -48.05 -16.10 -10.51
CA PHE A 306 -47.84 -16.29 -9.08
C PHE A 306 -46.40 -16.75 -8.82
N THR A 307 -45.74 -16.11 -7.84
CA THR A 307 -44.46 -16.51 -7.21
C THR A 307 -43.20 -16.62 -8.08
N HIS A 308 -43.24 -16.24 -9.37
CA HIS A 308 -42.06 -15.98 -10.19
C HIS A 308 -42.36 -15.03 -11.37
N SER A 309 -41.34 -14.64 -12.13
CA SER A 309 -41.48 -13.81 -13.34
C SER A 309 -41.26 -14.67 -14.59
N GLU A 310 -42.31 -14.86 -15.39
CA GLU A 310 -42.22 -15.37 -16.75
C GLU A 310 -42.90 -14.39 -17.71
N PRO A 311 -42.46 -14.27 -18.97
CA PRO A 311 -43.13 -13.41 -19.95
C PRO A 311 -44.40 -14.06 -20.50
N GLN A 312 -45.40 -13.25 -20.80
CA GLN A 312 -46.51 -13.66 -21.66
C GLN A 312 -45.98 -13.93 -23.07
N VAL A 313 -46.21 -15.13 -23.59
CA VAL A 313 -45.78 -15.54 -24.93
C VAL A 313 -46.91 -15.39 -25.95
N SER A 314 -48.14 -15.72 -25.55
CA SER A 314 -49.30 -15.54 -26.41
C SER A 314 -50.61 -15.36 -25.64
N SER A 315 -51.65 -14.95 -26.36
CA SER A 315 -53.05 -14.88 -25.89
C SER A 315 -53.97 -15.61 -26.88
N THR A 316 -55.09 -16.14 -26.39
CA THR A 316 -56.14 -16.68 -27.25
C THR A 316 -57.44 -15.93 -27.00
N TRP A 317 -57.99 -15.29 -28.03
CA TRP A 317 -59.18 -14.46 -28.01
C TRP A 317 -60.31 -15.13 -28.80
N GLN A 318 -61.53 -15.12 -28.28
CA GLN A 318 -62.70 -15.70 -28.95
C GLN A 318 -63.93 -14.82 -28.78
N ILE A 319 -64.70 -14.67 -29.86
CA ILE A 319 -66.03 -14.08 -29.90
C ILE A 319 -67.00 -15.13 -30.46
N ALA A 320 -68.16 -15.30 -29.83
CA ALA A 320 -69.18 -16.27 -30.23
C ALA A 320 -70.59 -15.67 -30.16
N THR A 321 -71.57 -16.28 -30.85
CA THR A 321 -73.00 -15.91 -30.69
C THR A 321 -73.67 -16.59 -29.50
N ASP A 322 -72.98 -17.50 -28.81
CA ASP A 322 -73.49 -18.21 -27.64
C ASP A 322 -72.47 -18.27 -26.50
N VAL A 323 -72.98 -18.29 -25.26
CA VAL A 323 -72.19 -18.28 -24.03
C VAL A 323 -71.26 -19.50 -23.86
N ASN A 324 -71.57 -20.61 -24.53
CA ASN A 324 -70.77 -21.85 -24.46
C ASN A 324 -69.65 -21.89 -25.50
N PHE A 325 -69.54 -20.87 -26.36
CA PHE A 325 -68.57 -20.78 -27.45
C PHE A 325 -68.64 -21.99 -28.40
N THR A 326 -69.86 -22.44 -28.70
CA THR A 326 -70.11 -23.49 -29.70
C THR A 326 -70.17 -22.95 -31.12
N ASN A 327 -70.54 -21.67 -31.29
CA ASN A 327 -70.57 -20.95 -32.55
C ASN A 327 -69.63 -19.74 -32.47
N ILE A 328 -68.34 -19.99 -32.70
CA ILE A 328 -67.32 -18.94 -32.76
C ILE A 328 -67.53 -18.14 -34.05
N VAL A 329 -67.60 -16.82 -33.89
CA VAL A 329 -67.80 -15.84 -34.96
C VAL A 329 -66.45 -15.30 -35.41
N ASP A 330 -65.54 -15.09 -34.46
CA ASP A 330 -64.18 -14.69 -34.73
C ASP A 330 -63.25 -15.14 -33.60
N GLU A 331 -62.02 -15.51 -33.94
CA GLU A 331 -61.01 -15.93 -32.98
C GLU A 331 -59.58 -15.63 -33.44
N SER A 332 -58.71 -15.36 -32.47
CA SER A 332 -57.26 -15.32 -32.65
C SER A 332 -56.61 -16.28 -31.65
N ILE A 333 -56.03 -17.36 -32.17
CA ILE A 333 -55.47 -18.46 -31.38
C ILE A 333 -53.95 -18.26 -31.23
N ASP A 334 -53.45 -18.36 -30.00
CA ASP A 334 -52.03 -18.22 -29.66
C ASP A 334 -51.37 -16.98 -30.33
N ASP A 335 -52.06 -15.85 -30.29
CA ASP A 335 -51.62 -14.56 -30.79
C ASP A 335 -50.39 -14.07 -30.01
N THR A 336 -49.27 -13.93 -30.70
CA THR A 336 -47.98 -13.50 -30.12
C THR A 336 -47.77 -11.98 -30.19
N ILE A 337 -48.69 -11.25 -30.82
CA ILE A 337 -48.60 -9.81 -31.06
C ILE A 337 -49.60 -9.08 -30.18
N ASN A 338 -50.87 -9.49 -30.22
CA ASN A 338 -52.00 -8.86 -29.54
C ASN A 338 -52.18 -9.43 -28.12
N LEU A 339 -51.20 -9.20 -27.25
CA LEU A 339 -51.09 -9.88 -25.96
C LEU A 339 -52.19 -9.51 -24.95
N THR A 340 -52.55 -8.23 -24.83
CA THR A 340 -53.56 -7.73 -23.87
C THR A 340 -54.71 -6.97 -24.53
N SER A 341 -54.68 -6.82 -25.85
CA SER A 341 -55.79 -6.26 -26.62
C SER A 341 -55.80 -6.82 -28.02
N TRP A 342 -56.97 -7.22 -28.51
CA TRP A 342 -57.19 -7.75 -29.85
C TRP A 342 -58.45 -7.15 -30.46
N THR A 343 -58.41 -6.91 -31.77
CA THR A 343 -59.54 -6.37 -32.52
C THR A 343 -60.07 -7.41 -33.49
N SER A 344 -61.38 -7.68 -33.41
CA SER A 344 -62.06 -8.64 -34.27
C SER A 344 -62.19 -8.16 -35.72
N GLU A 345 -62.54 -9.05 -36.62
CA GLU A 345 -63.15 -8.71 -37.91
C GLU A 345 -64.52 -8.04 -37.71
N SER A 346 -65.07 -7.49 -38.80
CA SER A 346 -66.35 -6.79 -38.79
C SER A 346 -67.49 -7.72 -38.35
N LEU A 347 -68.18 -7.37 -37.27
CA LEU A 347 -69.33 -8.11 -36.76
C LEU A 347 -70.62 -7.61 -37.40
N GLU A 348 -71.61 -8.50 -37.51
CA GLU A 348 -72.93 -8.13 -38.00
C GLU A 348 -73.65 -7.22 -36.99
N THR A 349 -74.48 -6.29 -37.48
CA THR A 349 -75.26 -5.37 -36.65
C THR A 349 -76.50 -6.05 -36.05
N ASP A 350 -77.04 -5.47 -34.98
CA ASP A 350 -78.22 -5.93 -34.23
C ASP A 350 -78.10 -7.36 -33.66
N LYS A 351 -76.89 -7.74 -33.23
CA LYS A 351 -76.62 -9.08 -32.66
C LYS A 351 -75.92 -9.01 -31.32
N GLN A 352 -76.28 -9.95 -30.45
CA GLN A 352 -75.61 -10.19 -29.17
C GLN A 352 -74.46 -11.19 -29.35
N TYR A 353 -73.29 -10.82 -28.85
CA TYR A 353 -72.06 -11.61 -28.90
C TYR A 353 -71.53 -11.85 -27.48
N TYR A 354 -70.70 -12.89 -27.34
CA TYR A 354 -70.03 -13.29 -26.10
C TYR A 354 -68.52 -13.38 -26.35
N ALA A 355 -67.69 -12.90 -25.41
CA ALA A 355 -66.24 -12.90 -25.56
C ALA A 355 -65.50 -13.46 -24.34
N ARG A 356 -64.35 -14.09 -24.59
CA ARG A 356 -63.42 -14.60 -23.56
C ARG A 356 -61.97 -14.60 -24.06
N VAL A 357 -61.02 -14.56 -23.12
CA VAL A 357 -59.58 -14.59 -23.41
C VAL A 357 -58.82 -15.50 -22.44
N LYS A 358 -57.70 -16.11 -22.86
CA LYS A 358 -56.73 -16.77 -21.96
C LYS A 358 -55.30 -16.39 -22.32
N TYR A 359 -54.38 -16.49 -21.36
CA TYR A 359 -52.95 -16.21 -21.53
C TYR A 359 -52.11 -17.48 -21.51
N LYS A 360 -50.93 -17.40 -22.14
CA LYS A 360 -49.97 -18.50 -22.22
C LYS A 360 -48.55 -17.97 -22.07
N SER A 361 -47.75 -18.63 -21.22
CA SER A 361 -46.29 -18.46 -21.15
C SER A 361 -45.61 -19.54 -22.00
N THR A 362 -44.27 -19.60 -21.94
CA THR A 362 -43.49 -20.65 -22.59
C THR A 362 -43.94 -22.06 -22.16
N ASN A 363 -44.31 -22.23 -20.89
CA ASN A 363 -44.52 -23.54 -20.28
C ASN A 363 -45.95 -23.76 -19.75
N TYR A 364 -46.74 -22.69 -19.56
CA TYR A 364 -48.03 -22.76 -18.86
C TYR A 364 -49.14 -22.00 -19.59
N SER A 365 -50.41 -22.35 -19.30
CA SER A 365 -51.59 -21.64 -19.80
C SER A 365 -52.54 -21.32 -18.66
N SER A 366 -53.14 -20.13 -18.68
CA SER A 366 -54.20 -19.75 -17.75
C SER A 366 -55.53 -20.45 -18.11
N GLN A 367 -56.49 -20.41 -17.18
CA GLN A 367 -57.90 -20.60 -17.54
C GLN A 367 -58.39 -19.43 -18.41
N TYR A 368 -59.50 -19.64 -19.13
CA TYR A 368 -60.20 -18.53 -19.81
C TYR A 368 -60.77 -17.55 -18.78
N SER A 369 -60.86 -16.28 -19.19
CA SER A 369 -61.55 -15.23 -18.47
C SER A 369 -63.01 -15.60 -18.24
N ASP A 370 -63.63 -14.91 -17.29
CA ASP A 370 -65.08 -14.93 -17.22
C ASP A 370 -65.65 -14.36 -18.54
N VAL A 371 -66.79 -14.92 -18.98
CA VAL A 371 -67.41 -14.59 -20.27
C VAL A 371 -68.16 -13.27 -20.13
N ILE A 372 -67.91 -12.33 -21.06
CA ILE A 372 -68.70 -11.10 -21.19
C ILE A 372 -69.67 -11.19 -22.37
N SER A 373 -70.72 -10.38 -22.38
CA SER A 373 -71.62 -10.18 -23.52
C SER A 373 -71.67 -8.72 -23.99
N PHE A 374 -71.96 -8.48 -25.27
CA PHE A 374 -72.21 -7.13 -25.82
C PHE A 374 -73.12 -7.20 -27.06
N ILE A 375 -73.69 -6.07 -27.47
CA ILE A 375 -74.60 -5.94 -28.63
C ILE A 375 -74.07 -4.89 -29.62
N THR A 376 -74.09 -5.19 -30.92
CA THR A 376 -73.79 -4.22 -32.00
C THR A 376 -75.08 -3.48 -32.41
N PRO A 377 -75.16 -2.13 -32.38
CA PRO A 377 -76.41 -1.39 -32.65
C PRO A 377 -76.66 -1.11 -34.15
N ASP A 378 -77.90 -0.87 -34.58
CA ASP A 378 -78.19 -0.36 -35.94
C ASP A 378 -78.23 1.19 -35.93
N GLY A 379 -77.06 1.83 -36.10
CA GLY A 379 -76.90 3.28 -36.19
C GLY A 379 -76.68 4.02 -34.85
N ALA A 380 -75.47 4.52 -34.62
CA ALA A 380 -75.10 5.36 -33.47
C ALA A 380 -73.90 6.27 -33.79
N ILE A 381 -73.90 7.54 -33.35
CA ILE A 381 -72.72 8.42 -33.48
C ILE A 381 -71.67 8.01 -32.45
N ASN A 382 -70.38 8.02 -32.84
CA ASN A 382 -69.31 7.80 -31.89
C ASN A 382 -69.34 8.82 -30.74
N THR A 383 -69.24 8.36 -29.49
CA THR A 383 -69.13 9.27 -28.36
C THR A 383 -67.85 10.07 -28.48
N PRO A 384 -67.89 11.42 -28.50
CA PRO A 384 -66.71 12.23 -28.73
C PRO A 384 -65.69 12.09 -27.60
N LYS A 385 -64.43 12.34 -27.89
CA LYS A 385 -63.33 12.39 -26.93
C LYS A 385 -62.57 13.70 -27.07
N ILE A 386 -62.44 14.45 -25.97
CA ILE A 386 -61.56 15.62 -25.92
C ILE A 386 -60.11 15.16 -25.91
N LEU A 387 -59.33 15.59 -26.91
CA LEU A 387 -57.90 15.31 -27.09
C LEU A 387 -57.01 16.38 -26.44
N SER A 388 -57.49 17.62 -26.38
CA SER A 388 -56.79 18.72 -25.73
C SER A 388 -57.79 19.71 -25.11
N PRO A 389 -57.58 20.18 -23.87
CA PRO A 389 -56.53 19.75 -22.95
C PRO A 389 -56.73 18.29 -22.49
N THR A 390 -55.66 17.64 -22.01
CA THR A 390 -55.76 16.32 -21.40
C THR A 390 -56.38 16.41 -20.01
N ASN A 391 -57.02 15.34 -19.53
CA ASN A 391 -57.66 15.35 -18.21
C ASN A 391 -56.66 15.68 -17.10
N ASN A 392 -57.05 16.57 -16.18
CA ASN A 392 -56.25 17.13 -15.09
C ASN A 392 -55.12 18.06 -15.53
N SER A 393 -55.22 18.68 -16.71
CA SER A 393 -54.25 19.68 -17.15
C SER A 393 -54.21 20.86 -16.17
N VAL A 394 -53.02 21.23 -15.72
CA VAL A 394 -52.81 22.36 -14.80
C VAL A 394 -52.09 23.51 -15.50
N ASN A 395 -52.17 24.72 -14.94
CA ASN A 395 -51.50 25.91 -15.46
C ASN A 395 -51.99 26.35 -16.84
N MET A 396 -53.28 26.19 -17.10
CA MET A 396 -53.90 26.62 -18.34
C MET A 396 -53.95 28.16 -18.43
N ALA A 397 -53.84 28.68 -19.64
CA ALA A 397 -54.08 30.09 -19.92
C ALA A 397 -55.54 30.48 -19.67
N GLU A 398 -55.81 31.78 -19.51
CA GLU A 398 -57.15 32.32 -19.28
C GLU A 398 -58.15 32.02 -20.41
N THR A 399 -57.66 31.71 -21.62
CA THR A 399 -58.47 31.22 -22.74
C THR A 399 -58.01 29.82 -23.13
N VAL A 400 -58.93 28.86 -23.20
CA VAL A 400 -58.61 27.45 -23.45
C VAL A 400 -59.24 26.99 -24.77
N THR A 401 -58.45 26.31 -25.61
CA THR A 401 -58.96 25.69 -26.84
C THR A 401 -59.21 24.20 -26.59
N LEU A 402 -60.46 23.78 -26.73
CA LEU A 402 -60.87 22.39 -26.73
C LEU A 402 -60.74 21.81 -28.13
N VAL A 403 -60.16 20.62 -28.24
CA VAL A 403 -60.04 19.85 -29.48
C VAL A 403 -60.58 18.45 -29.23
N ALA A 404 -61.48 17.97 -30.07
CA ALA A 404 -62.07 16.64 -29.97
C ALA A 404 -61.69 15.76 -31.18
N ASP A 405 -61.91 14.46 -31.02
CA ASP A 405 -61.65 13.45 -32.04
C ASP A 405 -62.60 13.53 -33.25
N THR A 406 -62.31 12.76 -34.28
CA THR A 406 -63.10 12.75 -35.51
C THR A 406 -64.49 12.16 -35.30
N TYR A 407 -65.49 12.77 -35.92
CA TYR A 407 -66.87 12.26 -35.94
C TYR A 407 -67.05 11.08 -36.90
N SER A 408 -67.88 10.10 -36.53
CA SER A 408 -68.36 9.01 -37.37
C SER A 408 -69.75 8.52 -36.91
N VAL A 409 -70.50 7.89 -37.83
CA VAL A 409 -71.75 7.18 -37.52
C VAL A 409 -71.53 5.70 -37.79
N PHE A 410 -71.86 4.87 -36.81
CA PHE A 410 -71.79 3.42 -36.93
C PHE A 410 -72.77 2.92 -38.00
N ALA A 411 -72.29 2.09 -38.94
CA ALA A 411 -73.06 1.47 -40.04
C ALA A 411 -73.77 2.44 -41.02
N HIS A 412 -73.56 3.75 -40.91
CA HIS A 412 -74.15 4.77 -41.79
C HIS A 412 -73.11 5.83 -42.19
N ASN A 413 -73.32 6.48 -43.34
CA ASN A 413 -72.48 7.59 -43.81
C ASN A 413 -73.29 8.91 -43.80
N GLU A 414 -73.53 9.45 -42.60
CA GLU A 414 -74.12 10.78 -42.41
C GLU A 414 -73.03 11.81 -42.02
N PRO A 415 -73.11 13.08 -42.44
CA PRO A 415 -72.16 14.12 -42.01
C PRO A 415 -72.50 14.70 -40.63
N GLN A 416 -71.47 15.17 -39.91
CA GLN A 416 -71.64 15.94 -38.68
C GLN A 416 -72.31 17.28 -38.99
N VAL A 417 -73.48 17.55 -38.41
CA VAL A 417 -74.20 18.82 -38.64
C VAL A 417 -73.94 19.85 -37.54
N SER A 418 -73.70 19.42 -36.31
CA SER A 418 -73.35 20.35 -35.22
C SER A 418 -72.68 19.69 -34.02
N SER A 419 -71.91 20.48 -33.26
CA SER A 419 -71.33 20.09 -31.97
C SER A 419 -71.79 21.02 -30.84
N THR A 420 -71.97 20.49 -29.63
CA THR A 420 -72.23 21.29 -28.43
C THR A 420 -71.07 21.18 -27.45
N TRP A 421 -70.46 22.31 -27.07
CA TRP A 421 -69.31 22.42 -26.17
C TRP A 421 -69.72 23.12 -24.87
N GLN A 422 -69.26 22.62 -23.71
CA GLN A 422 -69.54 23.23 -22.41
C GLN A 422 -68.32 23.22 -21.50
N ILE A 423 -68.12 24.29 -20.73
CA ILE A 423 -67.17 24.41 -19.63
C ILE A 423 -67.93 24.82 -18.36
N ALA A 424 -67.69 24.14 -17.25
CA ALA A 424 -68.31 24.38 -15.95
C ALA A 424 -67.29 24.44 -14.81
N THR A 425 -67.67 24.98 -13.65
CA THR A 425 -66.85 24.94 -12.42
C THR A 425 -67.07 23.68 -11.59
N ASP A 426 -67.98 22.80 -12.00
CA ASP A 426 -68.29 21.54 -11.33
C ASP A 426 -68.45 20.40 -12.35
N VAL A 427 -68.11 19.19 -11.91
CA VAL A 427 -68.13 17.98 -12.75
C VAL A 427 -69.52 17.59 -13.26
N ASN A 428 -70.58 18.03 -12.57
CA ASN A 428 -71.96 17.74 -12.94
C ASN A 428 -72.55 18.76 -13.93
N PHE A 429 -71.76 19.76 -14.33
CA PHE A 429 -72.18 20.85 -15.22
C PHE A 429 -73.43 21.60 -14.72
N THR A 430 -73.54 21.78 -13.40
CA THR A 430 -74.61 22.59 -12.79
C THR A 430 -74.31 24.09 -12.87
N ASN A 431 -73.03 24.47 -12.96
CA ASN A 431 -72.56 25.85 -13.09
C ASN A 431 -71.69 26.00 -14.35
N ILE A 432 -72.34 26.15 -15.51
CA ILE A 432 -71.68 26.41 -16.78
C ILE A 432 -71.13 27.84 -16.79
N VAL A 433 -69.84 27.98 -17.10
CA VAL A 433 -69.16 29.28 -17.20
C VAL A 433 -68.90 29.71 -18.62
N ASP A 434 -68.92 28.78 -19.58
CA ASP A 434 -68.84 29.08 -21.01
C ASP A 434 -69.43 27.92 -21.83
N GLU A 435 -70.14 28.21 -22.92
CA GLU A 435 -70.74 27.18 -23.78
C GLU A 435 -70.94 27.63 -25.23
N SER A 436 -70.97 26.65 -26.13
CA SER A 436 -71.33 26.80 -27.54
C SER A 436 -72.29 25.69 -27.94
N ILE A 437 -73.58 26.01 -28.03
CA ILE A 437 -74.65 25.05 -28.33
C ILE A 437 -74.87 24.97 -29.84
N GLY A 438 -74.87 23.75 -30.40
CA GLY A 438 -75.24 23.52 -31.81
C GLY A 438 -74.33 24.22 -32.81
N ASN A 439 -73.04 24.31 -32.54
CA ASN A 439 -72.06 24.96 -33.38
C ASN A 439 -71.94 24.23 -34.73
N THR A 440 -72.20 24.94 -35.84
CA THR A 440 -72.18 24.40 -37.21
C THR A 440 -70.88 24.70 -37.96
N VAL A 441 -69.96 25.44 -37.36
CA VAL A 441 -68.69 25.86 -37.97
C VAL A 441 -67.51 25.12 -37.33
N ASN A 442 -67.44 25.19 -36.01
CA ASN A 442 -66.37 24.67 -35.17
C ASN A 442 -66.77 23.28 -34.64
N LEU A 443 -66.79 22.31 -35.55
CA LEU A 443 -67.36 20.97 -35.32
C LEU A 443 -66.48 20.07 -34.43
N THR A 444 -65.15 20.24 -34.49
CA THR A 444 -64.17 19.40 -33.76
C THR A 444 -63.18 20.20 -32.92
N SER A 445 -63.29 21.54 -32.89
CA SER A 445 -62.49 22.38 -32.00
C SER A 445 -63.20 23.69 -31.67
N TRP A 446 -63.13 24.13 -30.41
CA TRP A 446 -63.73 25.37 -29.94
C TRP A 446 -62.87 26.05 -28.87
N THR A 447 -62.72 27.37 -28.95
CA THR A 447 -61.96 28.18 -27.98
C THR A 447 -62.92 28.93 -27.05
N SER A 448 -62.68 28.82 -25.74
CA SER A 448 -63.43 29.51 -24.70
C SER A 448 -63.16 31.02 -24.69
N GLY A 449 -64.04 31.78 -24.04
CA GLY A 449 -63.78 33.11 -23.52
C GLY A 449 -62.76 33.11 -22.36
N VAL A 450 -62.58 34.28 -21.75
CA VAL A 450 -61.65 34.49 -20.63
C VAL A 450 -62.25 33.91 -19.34
N LEU A 451 -61.57 32.92 -18.78
CA LEU A 451 -61.93 32.20 -17.56
C LEU A 451 -61.18 32.76 -16.34
N ALA A 452 -61.82 32.76 -15.17
CA ALA A 452 -61.25 33.33 -13.95
C ALA A 452 -60.07 32.51 -13.38
N LEU A 453 -59.05 33.21 -12.89
CA LEU A 453 -57.85 32.66 -12.24
C LEU A 453 -58.18 31.92 -10.93
N GLY A 454 -57.34 30.94 -10.57
CA GLY A 454 -57.40 30.21 -9.30
C GLY A 454 -58.52 29.17 -9.19
N LYS A 455 -59.07 28.70 -10.31
CA LYS A 455 -60.19 27.77 -10.36
C LYS A 455 -59.89 26.54 -11.21
N THR A 456 -60.56 25.44 -10.88
CA THR A 456 -60.65 24.23 -11.71
C THR A 456 -61.95 24.26 -12.50
N TYR A 457 -61.86 23.90 -13.77
CA TYR A 457 -62.94 23.84 -14.73
C TYR A 457 -63.07 22.43 -15.31
N TYR A 458 -64.27 22.11 -15.80
CA TYR A 458 -64.65 20.81 -16.36
C TYR A 458 -65.25 21.03 -17.75
N ALA A 459 -64.80 20.28 -18.75
CA ALA A 459 -65.24 20.41 -20.14
C ALA A 459 -65.82 19.10 -20.70
N ARG A 460 -66.84 19.23 -21.56
CA ARG A 460 -67.44 18.12 -22.32
C ARG A 460 -67.96 18.58 -23.68
N VAL A 461 -68.05 17.65 -24.62
CA VAL A 461 -68.56 17.90 -25.98
C VAL A 461 -69.48 16.77 -26.45
N LYS A 462 -70.51 17.08 -27.25
CA LYS A 462 -71.33 16.08 -27.95
C LYS A 462 -71.49 16.40 -29.43
N TYR A 463 -71.66 15.38 -30.27
CA TYR A 463 -71.89 15.49 -31.72
C TYR A 463 -73.35 15.18 -32.09
N ASN A 464 -73.79 15.74 -33.21
CA ASN A 464 -75.13 15.52 -33.74
C ASN A 464 -75.05 15.34 -35.28
N SER A 465 -75.84 14.40 -35.79
CA SER A 465 -76.15 14.22 -37.22
C SER A 465 -77.59 14.68 -37.50
N SER A 466 -78.08 14.48 -38.73
CA SER A 466 -79.49 14.71 -39.05
C SER A 466 -80.44 13.78 -38.30
N SER A 467 -79.97 12.57 -37.97
CA SER A 467 -80.81 11.46 -37.51
C SER A 467 -80.43 10.98 -36.10
N TYR A 468 -79.22 11.28 -35.63
CA TYR A 468 -78.66 10.74 -34.38
C TYR A 468 -78.02 11.86 -33.53
N SER A 469 -77.95 11.65 -32.21
CA SER A 469 -77.15 12.44 -31.27
C SER A 469 -76.23 11.50 -30.51
N SER A 470 -74.96 11.88 -30.34
CA SER A 470 -74.08 11.17 -29.41
C SER A 470 -74.45 11.51 -27.97
N GLU A 471 -73.99 10.67 -27.05
CA GLU A 471 -73.79 11.07 -25.65
C GLU A 471 -72.69 12.15 -25.55
N TYR A 472 -72.63 12.84 -24.42
CA TYR A 472 -71.50 13.73 -24.13
C TYR A 472 -70.22 12.93 -23.92
N SER A 473 -69.09 13.53 -24.31
CA SER A 473 -67.75 13.02 -24.02
C SER A 473 -67.55 12.78 -22.54
N THR A 474 -66.57 11.94 -22.21
CA THR A 474 -66.03 11.91 -20.86
C THR A 474 -65.56 13.32 -20.46
N VAL A 475 -65.76 13.65 -19.18
CA VAL A 475 -65.46 14.98 -18.66
C VAL A 475 -63.96 15.13 -18.47
N VAL A 476 -63.39 16.19 -19.03
CA VAL A 476 -61.99 16.58 -18.85
C VAL A 476 -61.93 17.73 -17.85
N SER A 477 -61.11 17.62 -16.81
CA SER A 477 -60.83 18.72 -15.90
C SER A 477 -59.54 19.46 -16.25
N PHE A 478 -59.49 20.77 -15.99
CA PHE A 478 -58.27 21.57 -16.08
C PHE A 478 -58.27 22.76 -15.11
N SER A 479 -57.11 23.30 -14.73
CA SER A 479 -57.01 24.41 -13.78
C SER A 479 -56.24 25.62 -14.31
N ILE A 480 -56.72 26.81 -13.92
CA ILE A 480 -56.08 28.10 -14.19
C ILE A 480 -55.48 28.61 -12.87
N PRO A 481 -54.17 28.93 -12.79
CA PRO A 481 -53.54 29.27 -11.52
C PRO A 481 -54.00 30.63 -10.99
N ALA A 482 -53.90 30.82 -9.67
CA ALA A 482 -54.06 32.14 -9.05
C ALA A 482 -52.80 33.01 -9.25
N ILE A 483 -52.94 34.34 -9.15
CA ILE A 483 -51.80 35.26 -9.10
C ILE A 483 -50.89 34.84 -7.94
N SER A 484 -49.65 34.49 -8.23
CA SER A 484 -48.73 33.92 -7.23
C SER A 484 -47.26 34.11 -7.59
N ILE A 485 -46.42 34.14 -6.56
CA ILE A 485 -44.96 34.03 -6.70
C ILE A 485 -44.60 32.55 -6.51
N SER A 486 -43.79 32.00 -7.41
CA SER A 486 -43.28 30.64 -7.29
C SER A 486 -42.39 30.51 -6.04
N SER A 487 -42.52 29.43 -5.27
CA SER A 487 -41.59 29.16 -4.17
C SER A 487 -40.16 29.04 -4.72
N PRO A 488 -39.17 29.73 -4.11
CA PRO A 488 -37.78 29.59 -4.54
C PRO A 488 -37.24 28.19 -4.24
N THR A 489 -36.34 27.70 -5.07
CA THR A 489 -35.57 26.47 -4.83
C THR A 489 -34.20 26.84 -4.27
N ILE A 490 -33.76 26.19 -3.19
CA ILE A 490 -32.39 26.34 -2.67
C ILE A 490 -31.46 25.54 -3.60
N ILE A 491 -30.47 26.22 -4.20
CA ILE A 491 -29.47 25.63 -5.10
C ILE A 491 -28.27 25.13 -4.31
N SER A 492 -27.86 25.88 -3.29
CA SER A 492 -26.76 25.51 -2.39
C SER A 492 -27.05 25.99 -0.97
N PRO A 493 -26.77 25.18 0.08
CA PRO A 493 -26.27 23.80 -0.02
C PRO A 493 -27.32 22.84 -0.60
N SER A 494 -26.88 21.70 -1.14
CA SER A 494 -27.78 20.62 -1.56
C SER A 494 -28.38 19.92 -0.34
N HIS A 495 -29.56 19.33 -0.48
CA HIS A 495 -30.20 18.57 0.61
C HIS A 495 -29.30 17.43 1.10
N ASN A 496 -29.21 17.25 2.42
CA ASN A 496 -28.32 16.31 3.10
C ASN A 496 -26.82 16.58 2.89
N SER A 497 -26.42 17.82 2.60
CA SER A 497 -25.00 18.16 2.56
C SER A 497 -24.36 17.95 3.94
N ILE A 498 -23.36 17.07 4.00
CA ILE A 498 -22.55 16.83 5.19
C ILE A 498 -21.28 17.68 5.15
N ASN A 499 -20.57 17.78 6.27
CA ASN A 499 -19.25 18.42 6.32
C ASN A 499 -19.28 19.91 5.92
N MET A 500 -20.32 20.63 6.33
CA MET A 500 -20.45 22.05 6.03
C MET A 500 -19.62 22.92 6.97
N ASN A 501 -19.13 24.06 6.48
CA ASN A 501 -18.42 25.05 7.30
C ASN A 501 -19.35 25.66 8.37
N LYS A 502 -18.78 26.16 9.48
CA LYS A 502 -19.55 26.86 10.53
C LYS A 502 -20.29 28.11 10.04
N LYS A 503 -19.87 28.65 8.90
CA LYS A 503 -20.50 29.77 8.20
C LYS A 503 -20.88 29.34 6.80
N ILE A 504 -22.17 29.33 6.49
CA ILE A 504 -22.69 28.81 5.22
C ILE A 504 -23.26 29.93 4.35
N THR A 505 -23.09 29.82 3.03
CA THR A 505 -23.71 30.72 2.05
C THR A 505 -24.78 29.96 1.29
N VAL A 506 -25.97 30.52 1.26
CA VAL A 506 -27.19 29.91 0.74
C VAL A 506 -27.56 30.64 -0.53
N THR A 507 -27.81 29.91 -1.60
CA THR A 507 -28.22 30.49 -2.90
C THR A 507 -29.55 29.89 -3.37
N THR A 508 -30.33 30.67 -4.11
CA THR A 508 -31.67 30.30 -4.57
C THR A 508 -31.86 30.45 -6.06
N SER A 509 -32.89 29.79 -6.61
CA SER A 509 -33.35 29.98 -7.98
C SER A 509 -33.72 31.44 -8.26
N PRO A 510 -33.65 31.89 -9.53
CA PRO A 510 -34.17 33.19 -9.92
C PRO A 510 -35.65 33.35 -9.52
N TYR A 511 -36.04 34.60 -9.28
CA TYR A 511 -37.43 34.97 -8.98
C TYR A 511 -38.36 34.63 -10.15
N SER A 512 -39.45 33.90 -9.85
CA SER A 512 -40.46 33.48 -10.81
C SER A 512 -41.86 33.84 -10.32
N LYS A 513 -42.73 34.25 -11.24
CA LYS A 513 -44.04 34.83 -10.97
C LYS A 513 -45.06 34.40 -11.99
N PHE A 514 -46.32 34.27 -11.58
CA PHE A 514 -47.45 33.92 -12.44
C PHE A 514 -48.59 34.95 -12.26
N GLY A 515 -49.11 35.48 -13.38
CA GLY A 515 -50.27 36.38 -13.38
C GLY A 515 -49.98 37.83 -12.95
N HIS A 516 -48.72 38.23 -12.76
CA HIS A 516 -48.35 39.63 -12.47
C HIS A 516 -46.90 39.97 -12.89
N ASN A 517 -46.57 41.27 -12.96
CA ASN A 517 -45.27 41.77 -13.46
C ASN A 517 -44.34 42.37 -12.39
N GLU A 518 -44.68 42.30 -11.10
CA GLU A 518 -43.83 42.84 -10.02
C GLU A 518 -42.45 42.17 -9.96
N ILE A 519 -41.45 42.82 -9.36
CA ILE A 519 -40.08 42.31 -9.20
C ILE A 519 -39.84 41.83 -7.76
N LEU A 520 -38.78 41.03 -7.55
CA LEU A 520 -38.34 40.61 -6.22
C LEU A 520 -37.94 41.85 -5.40
N SER A 521 -38.63 42.09 -4.29
CA SER A 521 -38.40 43.25 -3.40
C SER A 521 -37.64 42.88 -2.13
N SER A 522 -37.82 41.65 -1.63
CA SER A 522 -37.12 41.15 -0.44
C SER A 522 -37.14 39.62 -0.35
N ALA A 523 -36.25 39.05 0.46
CA ALA A 523 -36.22 37.62 0.78
C ALA A 523 -36.17 37.38 2.30
N SER A 524 -36.79 36.30 2.77
CA SER A 524 -36.73 35.91 4.18
C SER A 524 -36.06 34.55 4.34
N TRP A 525 -34.98 34.52 5.12
CA TRP A 525 -34.08 33.39 5.34
C TRP A 525 -34.19 32.90 6.78
N GLN A 526 -34.29 31.58 6.99
CA GLN A 526 -34.33 30.97 8.32
C GLN A 526 -33.52 29.67 8.38
N ILE A 527 -32.73 29.51 9.43
CA ILE A 527 -32.01 28.28 9.79
C ILE A 527 -32.47 27.84 11.18
N ALA A 528 -32.81 26.56 11.33
CA ALA A 528 -33.25 25.95 12.58
C ALA A 528 -32.52 24.64 12.88
N THR A 529 -32.57 24.18 14.12
CA THR A 529 -32.05 22.85 14.53
C THR A 529 -33.08 21.74 14.39
N ASP A 530 -34.32 22.07 14.02
CA ASP A 530 -35.40 21.11 13.80
C ASP A 530 -36.15 21.40 12.49
N VAL A 531 -36.71 20.35 11.90
CA VAL A 531 -37.42 20.41 10.61
C VAL A 531 -38.70 21.25 10.66
N ASN A 532 -39.30 21.42 11.84
CA ASN A 532 -40.52 22.19 12.03
C ASN A 532 -40.25 23.69 12.24
N PHE A 533 -38.97 24.11 12.29
CA PHE A 533 -38.54 25.47 12.55
C PHE A 533 -39.08 26.04 13.87
N LEU A 534 -39.18 25.19 14.91
CA LEU A 534 -39.54 25.61 16.26
C LEU A 534 -38.36 26.28 16.98
N ASN A 535 -37.13 25.89 16.64
CA ASN A 535 -35.87 26.38 17.23
C ASN A 535 -35.00 27.05 16.16
N ILE A 536 -35.29 28.30 15.85
CA ILE A 536 -34.54 29.10 14.88
C ILE A 536 -33.23 29.59 15.51
N VAL A 537 -32.10 29.27 14.87
CA VAL A 537 -30.75 29.66 15.32
C VAL A 537 -30.15 30.83 14.54
N ALA A 538 -30.62 31.05 13.31
CA ALA A 538 -30.23 32.21 12.50
C ALA A 538 -31.38 32.60 11.55
N GLN A 539 -31.62 33.90 11.39
CA GLN A 539 -32.62 34.40 10.45
C GLN A 539 -32.29 35.80 9.92
N SER A 540 -32.75 36.08 8.71
CA SER A 540 -32.81 37.43 8.12
C SER A 540 -34.18 37.59 7.47
N LEU A 541 -35.05 38.44 8.03
CA LEU A 541 -36.45 38.56 7.60
C LEU A 541 -36.63 39.80 6.73
N ASN A 542 -37.26 39.64 5.56
CA ASN A 542 -37.53 40.71 4.59
C ASN A 542 -36.26 41.49 4.20
N ASP A 543 -35.17 40.74 3.96
CA ASP A 543 -33.89 41.28 3.54
C ASP A 543 -34.00 41.89 2.14
N THR A 544 -33.73 43.19 2.03
CA THR A 544 -33.81 43.95 0.77
C THR A 544 -32.48 43.98 0.01
N ILE A 545 -31.41 43.43 0.59
CA ILE A 545 -30.06 43.41 0.02
C ILE A 545 -29.73 42.00 -0.48
N ASN A 546 -29.86 41.00 0.40
CA ASN A 546 -29.52 39.60 0.13
C ASN A 546 -30.71 38.88 -0.50
N LEU A 547 -31.00 39.19 -1.77
CA LEU A 547 -32.24 38.75 -2.43
C LEU A 547 -32.21 37.29 -2.92
N THR A 548 -31.09 36.84 -3.47
CA THR A 548 -30.93 35.48 -4.00
C THR A 548 -29.78 34.69 -3.36
N SER A 549 -28.98 35.34 -2.52
CA SER A 549 -27.85 34.75 -1.80
C SER A 549 -27.72 35.36 -0.41
N TRP A 550 -27.59 34.55 0.64
CA TRP A 550 -27.40 35.00 2.03
C TRP A 550 -26.36 34.15 2.76
N THR A 551 -25.47 34.80 3.53
CA THR A 551 -24.46 34.12 4.36
C THR A 551 -24.86 34.16 5.82
N SER A 552 -24.86 33.00 6.49
CA SER A 552 -25.23 32.87 7.90
C SER A 552 -24.19 33.50 8.85
N PRO A 553 -24.56 33.75 10.12
CA PRO A 553 -23.60 33.84 11.23
C PRO A 553 -22.89 32.50 11.49
N ASP A 554 -21.94 32.49 12.43
CA ASP A 554 -21.30 31.24 12.90
C ASP A 554 -22.34 30.36 13.62
N LEU A 555 -22.46 29.11 13.17
CA LEU A 555 -23.34 28.07 13.71
C LEU A 555 -22.56 27.10 14.61
N GLU A 556 -23.25 26.41 15.53
CA GLU A 556 -22.63 25.44 16.45
C GLU A 556 -22.20 24.16 15.71
N LEU A 557 -21.10 23.58 16.19
CA LEU A 557 -20.51 22.36 15.62
C LEU A 557 -21.26 21.09 16.07
N GLY A 558 -21.11 20.02 15.31
CA GLY A 558 -21.69 18.70 15.63
C GLY A 558 -23.20 18.62 15.51
N ARG A 559 -23.82 19.52 14.74
CA ARG A 559 -25.28 19.62 14.61
C ARG A 559 -25.73 19.57 13.16
N THR A 560 -26.94 19.03 12.97
CA THR A 560 -27.69 19.14 11.73
C THR A 560 -28.64 20.33 11.79
N TYR A 561 -28.65 21.12 10.72
CA TYR A 561 -29.45 22.31 10.55
C TYR A 561 -30.39 22.17 9.36
N TYR A 562 -31.50 22.90 9.43
CA TYR A 562 -32.55 22.93 8.42
C TYR A 562 -32.74 24.36 7.96
N ILE A 563 -32.78 24.58 6.65
CA ILE A 563 -32.93 25.89 6.05
C ILE A 563 -34.12 25.97 5.11
N ARG A 564 -34.81 27.11 5.13
CA ARG A 564 -35.86 27.50 4.19
C ARG A 564 -35.78 28.98 3.83
N VAL A 565 -36.26 29.33 2.65
CA VAL A 565 -36.28 30.70 2.13
C VAL A 565 -37.59 31.00 1.41
N LYS A 566 -38.07 32.24 1.49
CA LYS A 566 -39.19 32.71 0.66
C LYS A 566 -38.86 34.03 -0.02
N HIS A 567 -39.46 34.27 -1.18
CA HIS A 567 -39.33 35.50 -1.96
C HIS A 567 -40.59 36.36 -1.81
N ASN A 568 -40.41 37.67 -1.69
CA ASN A 568 -41.51 38.62 -1.63
C ASN A 568 -41.37 39.67 -2.74
N SER A 569 -42.50 40.10 -3.28
CA SER A 569 -42.65 41.30 -4.12
C SER A 569 -43.27 42.42 -3.28
N ASN A 570 -43.72 43.50 -3.90
CA ASN A 570 -44.36 44.59 -3.17
C ASN A 570 -45.72 44.18 -2.61
N SER A 571 -46.46 43.35 -3.35
CA SER A 571 -47.84 42.99 -3.01
C SER A 571 -48.05 41.50 -2.69
N TYR A 572 -47.09 40.63 -3.01
CA TYR A 572 -47.23 39.17 -2.89
C TYR A 572 -46.03 38.52 -2.19
N SER A 573 -46.26 37.39 -1.50
CA SER A 573 -45.23 36.54 -0.88
C SER A 573 -45.36 35.12 -1.43
N SER A 574 -44.22 34.50 -1.76
CA SER A 574 -44.20 33.06 -2.03
C SER A 574 -44.42 32.28 -0.72
N PRO A 575 -44.85 31.01 -0.80
CA PRO A 575 -44.58 30.03 0.24
C PRO A 575 -43.07 29.89 0.48
N TYR A 576 -42.67 29.31 1.62
CA TYR A 576 -41.29 28.91 1.84
C TYR A 576 -40.88 27.81 0.85
N SER A 577 -39.60 27.78 0.53
CA SER A 577 -38.94 26.72 -0.23
C SER A 577 -39.14 25.36 0.44
N LEU A 578 -38.90 24.29 -0.32
CA LEU A 578 -38.61 23.00 0.30
C LEU A 578 -37.45 23.14 1.30
N ILE A 579 -37.52 22.37 2.38
CA ILE A 579 -36.53 22.40 3.46
C ILE A 579 -35.28 21.66 3.00
N VAL A 580 -34.13 22.32 3.11
CA VAL A 580 -32.82 21.71 2.90
C VAL A 580 -32.18 21.44 4.25
N SER A 581 -31.74 20.21 4.47
CA SER A 581 -30.92 19.82 5.62
C SER A 581 -29.44 19.90 5.27
N PHE A 582 -28.60 20.24 6.25
CA PHE A 582 -27.15 20.12 6.15
C PHE A 582 -26.52 19.92 7.54
N SER A 583 -25.35 19.30 7.61
CA SER A 583 -24.67 18.99 8.88
C SER A 583 -23.32 19.67 8.97
N ILE A 584 -23.05 20.28 10.12
CA ILE A 584 -21.74 20.83 10.49
C ILE A 584 -21.08 19.83 11.44
N PRO A 585 -19.89 19.30 11.13
CA PRO A 585 -19.24 18.28 11.94
C PRO A 585 -18.75 18.87 13.27
N ASN A 586 -18.44 18.00 14.24
CA ASN A 586 -17.73 18.41 15.46
C ASN A 586 -16.33 18.93 15.11
N PHE A 587 -15.78 19.81 15.95
CA PHE A 587 -14.38 20.26 15.83
C PHE A 587 -13.46 19.03 15.86
N GLU A 588 -12.82 18.69 14.75
CA GLU A 588 -11.85 17.60 14.67
C GLU A 588 -10.59 18.09 13.94
N ILE A 589 -9.45 18.04 14.62
CA ILE A 589 -8.14 18.16 13.97
C ILE A 589 -7.99 16.92 13.10
N HIS A 590 -7.62 17.09 11.83
CA HIS A 590 -7.46 15.96 10.92
C HIS A 590 -6.57 14.90 11.56
N LYS A 591 -7.06 13.66 11.58
CA LYS A 591 -6.28 12.52 12.05
C LYS A 591 -5.05 12.41 11.14
N PRO A 592 -3.83 12.52 11.68
CA PRO A 592 -2.64 12.47 10.84
C PRO A 592 -2.47 11.12 10.17
N ALA A 593 -1.83 11.13 9.01
CA ALA A 593 -1.41 9.95 8.26
C ALA A 593 0.12 9.92 8.15
N ILE A 594 0.74 8.82 8.59
CA ILE A 594 2.19 8.62 8.41
C ILE A 594 2.46 8.32 6.94
N THR A 595 3.29 9.13 6.31
CA THR A 595 3.68 9.03 4.90
C THR A 595 5.04 8.36 4.72
N ALA A 596 5.89 8.38 5.74
CA ALA A 596 7.14 7.62 5.77
C ALA A 596 7.52 7.20 7.20
N PRO A 597 8.09 6.00 7.41
CA PRO A 597 8.19 4.91 6.45
C PRO A 597 6.80 4.39 6.03
N LEU A 598 6.71 3.72 4.87
CA LEU A 598 5.44 3.14 4.42
C LEU A 598 5.01 1.98 5.33
N ASN A 599 3.71 1.70 5.40
CA ASN A 599 3.22 0.54 6.14
C ASN A 599 3.80 -0.76 5.58
N ASN A 600 4.27 -1.64 6.47
CA ASN A 600 5.06 -2.85 6.21
C ASN A 600 6.43 -2.62 5.58
N ALA A 601 6.98 -1.40 5.64
CA ALA A 601 8.33 -1.16 5.15
C ALA A 601 9.35 -2.02 5.91
N ILE A 602 10.28 -2.62 5.17
CA ILE A 602 11.38 -3.42 5.70
C ILE A 602 12.70 -2.66 5.54
N ASN A 603 13.76 -3.15 6.19
CA ASN A 603 15.10 -2.57 6.12
C ASN A 603 15.20 -1.11 6.60
N ILE A 604 14.40 -0.77 7.60
CA ILE A 604 14.44 0.55 8.24
C ILE A 604 15.71 0.70 9.10
N GLY A 605 16.36 1.86 9.00
CA GLY A 605 17.60 2.16 9.72
C GLY A 605 17.45 2.23 11.24
N LYS A 606 18.58 2.38 11.95
CA LYS A 606 18.66 2.38 13.42
C LYS A 606 17.84 3.48 14.08
N ASN A 607 17.77 4.65 13.43
CA ASN A 607 17.07 5.85 13.89
C ASN A 607 16.05 6.27 12.83
N PRO A 608 14.89 5.60 12.71
CA PRO A 608 13.90 5.97 11.71
C PRO A 608 13.40 7.40 11.91
N THR A 609 13.29 8.12 10.79
CA THR A 609 12.51 9.35 10.71
C THR A 609 11.09 8.99 10.31
N ILE A 610 10.13 9.30 11.19
CA ILE A 610 8.69 9.17 10.93
C ILE A 610 8.19 10.52 10.41
N ILE A 611 7.60 10.53 9.23
CA ILE A 611 7.06 11.71 8.55
C ILE A 611 5.55 11.54 8.42
N ALA A 612 4.80 12.56 8.79
CA ALA A 612 3.35 12.60 8.65
C ALA A 612 2.91 13.75 7.74
N ASP A 613 1.67 13.66 7.27
CA ASP A 613 1.04 14.64 6.41
C ASP A 613 0.88 16.03 7.07
N ALA A 614 0.62 17.06 6.26
CA ALA A 614 0.49 18.41 6.79
C ALA A 614 -0.70 18.54 7.75
N TYR A 615 -0.50 19.25 8.86
CA TYR A 615 -1.57 19.58 9.80
C TYR A 615 -2.70 20.34 9.11
N SER A 616 -3.93 19.87 9.33
CA SER A 616 -5.14 20.54 8.85
C SER A 616 -6.29 20.38 9.84
N VAL A 617 -7.24 21.31 9.77
CA VAL A 617 -8.42 21.35 10.65
C VAL A 617 -9.66 21.51 9.78
N PHE A 618 -10.68 20.70 10.04
CA PHE A 618 -11.90 20.74 9.25
C PHE A 618 -12.69 22.03 9.52
N GLY A 619 -12.87 22.89 8.50
CA GLY A 619 -13.75 24.07 8.56
C GLY A 619 -13.35 25.16 9.57
N HIS A 620 -12.11 25.13 10.08
CA HIS A 620 -11.58 26.10 11.05
C HIS A 620 -10.09 26.42 10.76
N SER A 621 -9.54 27.40 11.47
CA SER A 621 -8.11 27.75 11.45
C SER A 621 -7.58 27.77 12.89
N GLU A 622 -6.91 26.69 13.30
CA GLU A 622 -6.14 26.61 14.56
C GLU A 622 -4.66 26.35 14.24
N PRO A 623 -3.70 26.82 15.07
CA PRO A 623 -2.28 26.57 14.84
C PRO A 623 -1.86 25.16 15.28
N HIS A 624 -0.93 24.55 14.52
CA HIS A 624 -0.23 23.33 14.94
C HIS A 624 0.82 23.70 15.99
N ILE A 625 0.58 23.37 17.26
CA ILE A 625 1.47 23.77 18.35
C ILE A 625 2.45 22.66 18.71
N SER A 626 2.02 21.40 18.68
CA SER A 626 2.91 20.27 18.97
C SER A 626 2.42 18.95 18.38
N SER A 627 3.28 17.94 18.41
CA SER A 627 2.97 16.56 18.01
C SER A 627 3.43 15.56 19.06
N THR A 628 2.70 14.46 19.19
CA THR A 628 3.11 13.33 20.04
C THR A 628 3.40 12.11 19.17
N TRP A 629 4.65 11.65 19.21
CA TRP A 629 5.18 10.55 18.42
C TRP A 629 5.45 9.34 19.32
N GLN A 630 5.08 8.14 18.87
CA GLN A 630 5.32 6.89 19.60
C GLN A 630 5.73 5.76 18.67
N ILE A 631 6.69 4.94 19.13
CA ILE A 631 7.10 3.68 18.53
C ILE A 631 6.99 2.58 19.60
N ALA A 632 6.37 1.45 19.26
CA ALA A 632 6.16 0.32 20.16
C ALA A 632 6.51 -1.02 19.50
N ARG A 633 6.70 -2.07 20.30
CA ARG A 633 6.92 -3.45 19.79
C ARG A 633 5.63 -4.21 19.47
N ASP A 634 4.51 -3.68 19.92
CA ASP A 634 3.20 -4.27 19.75
C ASP A 634 2.23 -3.24 19.15
N GLN A 635 1.23 -3.74 18.43
CA GLN A 635 0.25 -2.92 17.74
C GLN A 635 -0.67 -2.14 18.69
N HIS A 636 -0.77 -2.56 19.96
CA HIS A 636 -1.62 -1.91 20.96
C HIS A 636 -0.86 -0.81 21.73
N PHE A 637 0.43 -0.61 21.43
CA PHE A 637 1.31 0.35 22.11
C PHE A 637 1.38 0.14 23.63
N SER A 638 1.36 -1.12 24.07
CA SER A 638 1.58 -1.50 25.48
C SER A 638 3.06 -1.50 25.87
N ASN A 639 3.95 -1.67 24.88
CA ASN A 639 5.40 -1.68 25.03
C ASN A 639 6.03 -0.60 24.13
N ILE A 640 5.96 0.64 24.59
CA ILE A 640 6.57 1.80 23.91
C ILE A 640 8.08 1.77 24.11
N VAL A 641 8.82 1.79 23.01
CA VAL A 641 10.30 1.76 23.00
C VAL A 641 10.93 3.12 22.70
N ALA A 642 10.20 4.02 22.03
CA ALA A 642 10.63 5.39 21.79
C ALA A 642 9.42 6.30 21.70
N GLN A 643 9.52 7.51 22.25
CA GLN A 643 8.45 8.51 22.17
C GLN A 643 8.98 9.93 22.29
N SER A 644 8.25 10.87 21.68
CA SER A 644 8.39 12.31 21.91
C SER A 644 7.00 12.87 22.18
N ILE A 645 6.77 13.45 23.35
CA ILE A 645 5.44 13.88 23.81
C ILE A 645 5.35 15.39 23.71
N ASN A 646 4.28 15.90 23.06
CA ASN A 646 4.03 17.33 22.88
C ASN A 646 5.27 18.08 22.32
N ASP A 647 5.90 17.48 21.32
CA ASP A 647 7.06 18.03 20.62
C ASP A 647 6.67 19.30 19.86
N THR A 648 7.26 20.42 20.24
CA THR A 648 6.99 21.75 19.65
C THR A 648 7.92 22.08 18.48
N ILE A 649 8.92 21.24 18.22
CA ILE A 649 9.93 21.43 17.16
C ILE A 649 9.61 20.50 16.00
N ASN A 650 9.45 19.21 16.28
CA ASN A 650 9.23 18.14 15.30
C ASN A 650 7.73 17.99 15.02
N LEU A 651 7.15 18.97 14.32
CA LEU A 651 5.70 19.03 14.11
C LEU A 651 5.20 17.97 13.14
N THR A 652 5.81 17.82 11.96
CA THR A 652 5.37 16.84 10.93
C THR A 652 6.40 15.76 10.63
N SER A 653 7.57 15.78 11.29
CA SER A 653 8.62 14.80 11.10
C SER A 653 9.45 14.66 12.37
N TRP A 654 9.65 13.43 12.86
CA TRP A 654 10.44 13.13 14.06
C TRP A 654 11.37 11.95 13.83
N THR A 655 12.63 12.07 14.26
CA THR A 655 13.62 10.99 14.22
C THR A 655 13.76 10.34 15.60
N SER A 656 13.60 9.02 15.66
CA SER A 656 13.66 8.30 16.94
C SER A 656 15.08 8.06 17.46
N GLU A 657 15.17 7.67 18.73
CA GLU A 657 16.35 7.03 19.29
C GLU A 657 16.61 5.66 18.64
N SER A 658 17.73 5.02 19.03
CA SER A 658 18.19 3.78 18.41
C SER A 658 17.25 2.62 18.68
N LEU A 659 16.78 1.97 17.63
CA LEU A 659 15.98 0.74 17.69
C LEU A 659 16.87 -0.51 17.62
N GLU A 660 16.31 -1.69 17.86
CA GLU A 660 16.99 -2.98 17.73
C GLU A 660 16.92 -3.51 16.29
N THR A 661 17.89 -4.31 15.88
CA THR A 661 17.96 -4.92 14.54
C THR A 661 16.91 -6.00 14.36
N ASN A 662 16.54 -6.28 13.12
CA ASN A 662 15.62 -7.37 12.73
C ASN A 662 14.30 -7.39 13.52
N THR A 663 13.82 -6.23 13.96
CA THR A 663 12.72 -6.13 14.91
C THR A 663 11.55 -5.41 14.26
N ILE A 664 10.35 -5.96 14.47
CA ILE A 664 9.10 -5.35 14.04
C ILE A 664 8.71 -4.29 15.06
N TYR A 665 8.39 -3.10 14.54
CA TYR A 665 7.89 -1.97 15.32
C TYR A 665 6.60 -1.42 14.72
N TYR A 666 5.85 -0.72 15.57
CA TYR A 666 4.65 0.00 15.21
C TYR A 666 4.82 1.47 15.57
N ALA A 667 4.54 2.39 14.63
CA ALA A 667 4.60 3.83 14.88
C ALA A 667 3.24 4.50 14.73
N ARG A 668 2.97 5.50 15.56
CA ARG A 668 1.80 6.38 15.45
C ARG A 668 2.13 7.81 15.88
N VAL A 669 1.38 8.76 15.38
CA VAL A 669 1.50 10.19 15.74
C VAL A 669 0.12 10.80 16.00
N LYS A 670 0.04 11.83 16.85
CA LYS A 670 -1.13 12.71 16.93
C LYS A 670 -0.70 14.18 16.93
N TYR A 671 -1.56 15.04 16.44
CA TYR A 671 -1.36 16.49 16.42
C TYR A 671 -2.10 17.19 17.54
N ASN A 672 -1.50 18.26 18.07
CA ASN A 672 -2.09 19.07 19.13
C ASN A 672 -2.10 20.57 18.74
N SER A 673 -3.22 21.22 19.02
CA SER A 673 -3.35 22.67 19.12
C SER A 673 -3.33 23.10 20.60
N ALA A 674 -3.64 24.36 20.90
CA ALA A 674 -3.64 24.93 22.25
C ALA A 674 -4.56 24.17 23.21
N ASN A 675 -5.78 23.82 22.75
CA ASN A 675 -6.82 23.23 23.60
C ASN A 675 -7.37 21.90 23.07
N TYR A 676 -6.84 21.39 21.95
CA TYR A 676 -7.41 20.26 21.24
C TYR A 676 -6.32 19.30 20.72
N SER A 677 -6.65 18.01 20.65
CA SER A 677 -5.80 16.98 20.05
C SER A 677 -6.57 16.21 18.99
N SER A 678 -5.88 15.79 17.94
CA SER A 678 -6.40 14.78 17.01
C SER A 678 -6.43 13.40 17.70
N ASN A 679 -7.15 12.47 17.08
CA ASN A 679 -6.89 11.04 17.31
C ASN A 679 -5.46 10.68 16.87
N PHE A 680 -4.91 9.59 17.40
CA PHE A 680 -3.67 9.03 16.86
C PHE A 680 -3.90 8.55 15.43
N SER A 681 -2.86 8.66 14.60
CA SER A 681 -2.81 8.07 13.27
C SER A 681 -3.09 6.57 13.31
N ASP A 682 -3.46 6.00 12.17
CA ASP A 682 -3.34 4.55 12.03
C ASP A 682 -1.90 4.14 12.28
N ALA A 683 -1.73 3.04 13.01
CA ALA A 683 -0.42 2.52 13.31
C ALA A 683 0.18 1.92 12.04
N ILE A 684 1.35 2.39 11.65
CA ILE A 684 2.14 1.71 10.61
C ILE A 684 3.00 0.64 11.26
N LYS A 685 3.19 -0.47 10.56
CA LYS A 685 4.16 -1.51 10.90
C LYS A 685 5.42 -1.31 10.08
N PHE A 686 6.60 -1.48 10.66
CA PHE A 686 7.85 -1.55 9.90
C PHE A 686 8.85 -2.47 10.57
N THR A 687 9.81 -2.98 9.79
CA THR A 687 10.87 -3.87 10.28
C THR A 687 12.23 -3.20 10.09
N THR A 688 12.98 -3.10 11.19
CA THR A 688 14.37 -2.61 11.16
C THR A 688 15.29 -3.59 10.43
N LYS A 689 16.38 -3.10 9.85
CA LYS A 689 17.38 -3.92 9.14
C LYS A 689 17.86 -5.08 10.02
N SER A 690 18.09 -6.24 9.41
CA SER A 690 18.59 -7.45 10.08
C SER A 690 19.93 -7.21 10.80
N GLN A 691 20.71 -6.26 10.29
CA GLN A 691 21.86 -5.64 10.92
C GLN A 691 21.86 -4.15 10.57
N PHE A 692 22.14 -3.26 11.53
CA PHE A 692 22.34 -1.84 11.22
C PHE A 692 23.75 -1.55 10.72
N THR A 693 24.66 -2.48 10.95
CA THR A 693 26.05 -2.40 10.55
C THR A 693 26.16 -2.76 9.08
N ILE A 694 26.81 -1.89 8.31
CA ILE A 694 27.17 -2.20 6.94
C ILE A 694 28.44 -3.04 7.01
N SER A 695 28.36 -4.29 6.53
CA SER A 695 29.49 -5.22 6.50
C SER A 695 30.70 -4.58 5.84
N ALA A 696 31.90 -4.86 6.37
CA ALA A 696 33.14 -4.55 5.69
C ALA A 696 33.33 -5.38 4.40
N GLY A 697 32.38 -6.27 4.09
CA GLY A 697 32.46 -7.25 3.00
C GLY A 697 33.29 -8.46 3.40
N THR A 698 33.41 -9.41 2.48
CA THR A 698 34.21 -10.62 2.68
C THR A 698 35.57 -10.47 1.99
N ALA A 699 36.67 -10.70 2.73
CA ALA A 699 37.99 -10.72 2.12
C ALA A 699 38.05 -11.73 0.97
N GLY A 700 38.62 -11.32 -0.17
CA GLY A 700 38.67 -12.05 -1.43
C GLY A 700 37.60 -11.64 -2.45
N THR A 701 36.66 -10.78 -2.07
CA THR A 701 35.54 -10.33 -2.93
C THR A 701 35.65 -8.86 -3.34
N LYS A 702 34.99 -8.47 -4.45
CA LYS A 702 34.92 -7.07 -4.91
C LYS A 702 34.34 -6.18 -3.79
N GLY A 703 34.98 -5.06 -3.53
CA GLY A 703 34.48 -4.04 -2.60
C GLY A 703 34.79 -4.25 -1.12
N PHE A 704 35.52 -5.31 -0.73
CA PHE A 704 35.96 -5.49 0.66
C PHE A 704 36.64 -4.22 1.23
N SER A 705 36.42 -3.94 2.53
CA SER A 705 36.86 -2.79 3.33
C SER A 705 36.29 -1.42 2.98
N VAL A 706 35.43 -1.32 1.95
CA VAL A 706 34.78 -0.06 1.56
C VAL A 706 33.30 -0.33 1.33
N ALA A 707 32.45 0.34 2.09
CA ALA A 707 31.01 0.16 2.03
C ALA A 707 30.28 1.48 2.31
N PRO A 708 28.98 1.60 2.06
CA PRO A 708 28.22 2.79 2.43
C PRO A 708 28.17 2.95 3.95
N THR A 709 27.73 4.12 4.41
CA THR A 709 27.47 4.41 5.81
C THR A 709 26.09 5.03 6.00
N THR A 710 25.47 4.72 7.15
CA THR A 710 24.25 5.39 7.62
C THR A 710 24.53 6.53 8.58
N GLU A 711 25.81 6.75 8.93
CA GLU A 711 26.24 7.84 9.80
C GLU A 711 26.00 9.21 9.14
N PRO A 712 25.88 10.31 9.90
CA PRO A 712 25.48 11.62 9.38
C PRO A 712 26.60 12.33 8.59
N PHE A 713 27.02 11.74 7.47
CA PHE A 713 28.13 12.19 6.62
C PHE A 713 27.94 13.63 6.07
N ALA A 714 26.69 14.10 5.96
CA ALA A 714 26.40 15.50 5.60
C ALA A 714 27.05 16.52 6.54
N LEU A 715 27.24 16.17 7.84
CA LEU A 715 27.94 17.02 8.81
C LEU A 715 29.43 17.20 8.49
N LEU A 716 30.01 16.32 7.68
CA LEU A 716 31.38 16.41 7.20
C LEU A 716 31.49 17.11 5.84
N GLY A 717 30.38 17.68 5.34
CA GLY A 717 30.29 18.28 4.01
C GLY A 717 30.29 17.24 2.88
N LEU A 718 29.84 16.01 3.15
CA LEU A 718 29.80 14.92 2.17
C LEU A 718 28.39 14.69 1.62
N ALA A 719 28.31 14.18 0.40
CA ALA A 719 27.11 13.67 -0.24
C ALA A 719 27.41 12.32 -0.92
N GLU A 720 26.37 11.51 -1.11
CA GLU A 720 26.48 10.26 -1.88
C GLU A 720 26.79 10.55 -3.35
N MET A 721 27.58 9.67 -3.96
CA MET A 721 27.82 9.62 -5.40
C MET A 721 26.81 8.68 -6.06
N ALA A 722 26.63 8.80 -7.37
CA ALA A 722 25.82 7.84 -8.12
C ALA A 722 26.38 6.43 -7.93
N GLY A 723 25.55 5.52 -7.41
CA GLY A 723 25.90 4.14 -7.11
C GLY A 723 26.64 3.94 -5.78
N THR A 724 26.63 4.89 -4.84
CA THR A 724 27.24 4.70 -3.51
C THR A 724 26.69 3.48 -2.78
N ASN A 725 25.38 3.23 -2.88
CA ASN A 725 24.67 2.15 -2.19
C ASN A 725 24.55 0.85 -3.00
N ASP A 726 25.15 0.78 -4.19
CA ASP A 726 25.10 -0.39 -5.07
C ASP A 726 26.42 -1.18 -4.99
N PRO A 727 26.44 -2.40 -4.43
CA PRO A 727 27.65 -3.23 -4.33
C PRO A 727 28.33 -3.55 -5.67
N ALA A 728 27.60 -3.50 -6.79
CA ALA A 728 28.19 -3.71 -8.12
C ALA A 728 28.91 -2.46 -8.66
N SER A 729 28.52 -1.29 -8.17
CA SER A 729 29.02 0.01 -8.62
C SER A 729 30.48 0.24 -8.25
N ASP A 730 31.20 0.92 -9.15
CA ASP A 730 32.57 1.38 -8.91
C ASP A 730 32.67 2.51 -7.88
N ASN A 731 31.53 3.11 -7.51
CA ASN A 731 31.42 4.10 -6.46
C ASN A 731 30.87 3.53 -5.15
N TYR A 732 30.73 2.20 -5.01
CA TYR A 732 30.22 1.58 -3.79
C TYR A 732 31.00 2.06 -2.55
N GLY A 733 30.31 2.69 -1.59
CA GLY A 733 30.94 3.29 -0.40
C GLY A 733 31.82 4.52 -0.65
N ASN A 734 31.68 5.18 -1.80
CA ASN A 734 32.37 6.44 -2.11
C ASN A 734 31.43 7.63 -1.95
N TYR A 735 31.99 8.74 -1.47
CA TYR A 735 31.27 9.97 -1.20
C TYR A 735 32.01 11.15 -1.81
N ILE A 736 31.28 12.21 -2.14
CA ILE A 736 31.82 13.45 -2.67
C ILE A 736 31.65 14.57 -1.65
N HIS A 737 32.75 15.25 -1.34
CA HIS A 737 32.76 16.44 -0.50
C HIS A 737 32.30 17.67 -1.29
N THR A 738 31.78 18.68 -0.60
CA THR A 738 31.35 19.97 -1.19
C THR A 738 32.43 20.67 -2.02
N ASN A 739 33.72 20.44 -1.73
CA ASN A 739 34.84 20.95 -2.53
C ASN A 739 35.21 20.06 -3.74
N GLY A 740 34.41 19.02 -4.01
CA GLY A 740 34.62 18.05 -5.08
C GLY A 740 35.55 16.88 -4.74
N SER A 741 36.09 16.79 -3.51
CA SER A 741 36.96 15.67 -3.12
C SER A 741 36.19 14.36 -3.04
N ILE A 742 36.75 13.28 -3.55
CA ILE A 742 36.19 11.94 -3.47
C ILE A 742 36.89 11.18 -2.33
N VAL A 743 36.10 10.58 -1.47
CA VAL A 743 36.54 9.86 -0.28
C VAL A 743 35.88 8.49 -0.19
N CYS A 744 36.57 7.54 0.42
CA CYS A 744 36.06 6.20 0.70
C CYS A 744 35.62 6.14 2.16
N TRP A 745 34.47 5.52 2.44
CA TRP A 745 34.10 5.11 3.79
C TRP A 745 34.67 3.72 4.07
N CYS A 746 35.50 3.63 5.11
CA CYS A 746 36.03 2.37 5.62
C CYS A 746 35.32 2.01 6.93
N PRO A 747 34.41 1.03 6.95
CA PRO A 747 33.70 0.62 8.15
C PRO A 747 34.60 -0.12 9.14
N THR A 748 34.21 -0.12 10.41
CA THR A 748 34.95 -0.79 11.48
C THR A 748 35.18 -2.26 11.21
N THR A 749 36.43 -2.67 11.40
CA THR A 749 36.90 -4.02 11.11
C THR A 749 37.77 -4.51 12.27
N TYR A 750 37.52 -5.75 12.69
CA TYR A 750 38.35 -6.49 13.63
C TYR A 750 39.30 -7.41 12.87
N TYR A 751 40.49 -7.65 13.41
CA TYR A 751 41.48 -8.51 12.77
C TYR A 751 41.98 -9.60 13.71
N ARG A 752 42.40 -10.73 13.15
CA ARG A 752 43.03 -11.83 13.89
C ARG A 752 44.18 -12.40 13.08
N VAL A 753 45.33 -12.61 13.72
CA VAL A 753 46.58 -13.02 13.06
C VAL A 753 47.05 -14.37 13.58
N GLY A 754 47.42 -15.26 12.67
CA GLY A 754 48.12 -16.52 12.98
C GLY A 754 47.28 -17.53 13.78
N SER A 755 45.95 -17.45 13.69
CA SER A 755 45.07 -18.44 14.32
C SER A 755 44.99 -19.72 13.51
N THR A 756 45.11 -20.88 14.16
CA THR A 756 44.90 -22.21 13.54
C THR A 756 43.47 -22.43 13.06
N GLU A 757 42.52 -21.63 13.55
CA GLU A 757 41.12 -21.64 13.11
C GLU A 757 40.92 -20.89 11.79
N SER A 758 41.89 -20.09 11.35
CA SER A 758 41.80 -19.43 10.06
C SER A 758 41.83 -20.48 8.94
N PRO A 759 40.93 -20.41 7.94
CA PRO A 759 40.99 -21.30 6.78
C PRO A 759 42.28 -21.11 5.96
N ARG A 760 42.98 -19.99 6.19
CA ARG A 760 44.23 -19.61 5.52
C ARG A 760 45.48 -20.07 6.27
N TYR A 761 45.34 -20.64 7.46
CA TYR A 761 46.48 -21.02 8.30
C TYR A 761 47.38 -22.08 7.64
N ALA A 762 46.82 -23.04 6.92
CA ALA A 762 47.60 -24.07 6.25
C ALA A 762 48.61 -23.49 5.22
N THR A 763 48.23 -22.40 4.55
CA THR A 763 49.06 -21.75 3.52
C THR A 763 49.98 -20.68 4.12
N TYR A 764 49.48 -19.85 5.03
CA TYR A 764 50.17 -18.64 5.50
C TYR A 764 50.68 -18.74 6.95
N GLY A 765 50.32 -19.80 7.68
CA GLY A 765 50.76 -20.07 9.05
C GLY A 765 50.60 -18.87 9.97
N ALA A 766 51.72 -18.47 10.60
CA ALA A 766 51.77 -17.33 11.53
C ALA A 766 51.44 -15.96 10.90
N ASN A 767 51.35 -15.88 9.56
CA ASN A 767 50.95 -14.68 8.82
C ASN A 767 49.51 -14.75 8.29
N ALA A 768 48.74 -15.81 8.56
CA ALA A 768 47.33 -15.86 8.20
C ALA A 768 46.57 -14.70 8.86
N LEU A 769 45.88 -13.88 8.06
CA LEU A 769 45.20 -12.67 8.52
C LEU A 769 43.70 -12.78 8.25
N ASP A 770 42.92 -12.90 9.32
CA ASP A 770 41.47 -12.74 9.29
C ASP A 770 41.10 -11.28 9.54
N MET A 771 40.16 -10.75 8.76
CA MET A 771 39.57 -9.43 8.95
C MET A 771 38.06 -9.54 8.73
N VAL A 772 37.28 -9.08 9.71
CA VAL A 772 35.82 -9.19 9.74
C VAL A 772 35.19 -7.88 10.22
N GLY A 773 34.02 -7.54 9.70
CA GLY A 773 33.33 -6.31 10.07
C GLY A 773 32.46 -6.45 11.31
N THR A 774 31.75 -5.36 11.60
CA THR A 774 30.75 -5.30 12.68
C THR A 774 29.47 -6.11 12.41
N ASP A 775 29.37 -6.73 11.24
CA ASP A 775 28.37 -7.75 10.88
C ASP A 775 28.68 -9.11 11.51
N VAL A 776 29.94 -9.36 11.88
CA VAL A 776 30.37 -10.59 12.56
C VAL A 776 30.42 -10.39 14.08
N PHE A 777 30.97 -9.27 14.54
CA PHE A 777 31.04 -8.93 15.97
C PHE A 777 30.49 -7.52 16.20
N ASN A 778 29.49 -7.39 17.06
CA ASN A 778 28.85 -6.09 17.29
C ASN A 778 29.68 -5.18 18.21
N THR A 779 30.60 -5.74 19.00
CA THR A 779 31.42 -5.01 19.96
C THR A 779 32.85 -5.54 20.01
N GLU A 780 33.80 -4.69 20.38
CA GLU A 780 35.18 -5.11 20.66
C GLU A 780 35.27 -6.25 21.69
N ALA A 781 34.40 -6.24 22.72
CA ALA A 781 34.40 -7.30 23.74
C ALA A 781 34.06 -8.68 23.16
N GLU A 782 33.10 -8.74 22.24
CA GLU A 782 32.70 -9.96 21.54
C GLU A 782 33.80 -10.45 20.58
N ALA A 783 34.40 -9.52 19.83
CA ALA A 783 35.53 -9.82 18.95
C ALA A 783 36.72 -10.39 19.74
N ASN A 784 37.08 -9.74 20.86
CA ASN A 784 38.16 -10.15 21.74
C ASN A 784 37.96 -11.56 22.31
N ALA A 785 36.73 -11.94 22.65
CA ALA A 785 36.40 -13.28 23.11
C ALA A 785 36.68 -14.38 22.07
N ASN A 786 36.67 -13.99 20.78
CA ASN A 786 36.96 -14.86 19.64
C ASN A 786 38.40 -14.69 19.09
N GLY A 787 39.25 -13.97 19.83
CA GLY A 787 40.65 -13.72 19.48
C GLY A 787 40.86 -12.67 18.39
N TYR A 788 39.81 -11.93 18.02
CA TYR A 788 39.88 -10.78 17.11
C TYR A 788 40.14 -9.49 17.89
N VAL A 789 40.82 -8.55 17.25
CA VAL A 789 41.30 -7.29 17.83
C VAL A 789 40.69 -6.13 17.07
N LEU A 790 40.22 -5.09 17.77
CA LEU A 790 39.82 -3.82 17.15
C LEU A 790 41.05 -3.07 16.62
N HIS A 791 41.07 -2.77 15.33
CA HIS A 791 42.19 -2.04 14.72
C HIS A 791 42.27 -0.59 15.24
N ARG A 792 43.49 -0.10 15.52
CA ARG A 792 43.73 1.25 16.11
C ARG A 792 43.11 2.40 15.30
N ALA A 793 42.97 2.21 13.99
CA ALA A 793 42.32 3.16 13.08
C ALA A 793 40.86 3.45 13.44
N PHE A 794 40.19 2.58 14.20
CA PHE A 794 38.79 2.74 14.61
C PHE A 794 38.63 3.25 16.04
N ILE A 795 39.69 3.83 16.62
CA ILE A 795 39.64 4.44 17.96
C ILE A 795 39.99 5.93 17.82
N ASN A 796 39.07 6.81 18.20
CA ASN A 796 39.30 8.27 18.17
C ASN A 796 38.52 8.94 19.30
N ALA A 797 39.09 9.97 19.91
CA ALA A 797 38.44 10.72 21.00
C ALA A 797 37.96 9.85 22.19
N GLY A 798 38.66 8.75 22.46
CA GLY A 798 38.34 7.79 23.52
C GLY A 798 37.17 6.87 23.23
N LYS A 799 36.70 6.82 21.98
CA LYS A 799 35.56 6.02 21.55
C LYS A 799 35.92 5.10 20.37
N GLU A 800 35.28 3.94 20.33
CA GLU A 800 35.17 3.13 19.12
C GLU A 800 34.38 3.92 18.08
N GLN A 801 34.94 4.02 16.88
CA GLN A 801 34.34 4.69 15.74
C GLN A 801 33.58 3.65 14.90
N PRO A 802 32.49 4.02 14.22
CA PRO A 802 31.80 3.12 13.27
C PRO A 802 32.57 2.93 11.95
N GLY A 803 33.59 3.77 11.73
CA GLY A 803 34.45 3.77 10.56
C GLY A 803 35.15 5.12 10.42
N PHE A 804 35.79 5.35 9.29
CA PHE A 804 36.40 6.63 8.94
C PHE A 804 36.31 6.92 7.46
N PHE A 805 36.39 8.21 7.11
CA PHE A 805 36.59 8.65 5.73
C PHE A 805 38.06 8.87 5.46
N VAL A 806 38.53 8.46 4.28
CA VAL A 806 39.87 8.76 3.78
C VAL A 806 39.81 9.10 2.29
N ASP A 807 40.68 10.02 1.87
CA ASP A 807 40.79 10.40 0.46
C ASP A 807 41.06 9.21 -0.46
N LYS A 808 40.22 9.07 -1.49
CA LYS A 808 40.39 8.05 -2.53
C LYS A 808 41.65 8.27 -3.36
N TYR A 809 42.00 9.53 -3.62
CA TYR A 809 43.13 9.96 -4.43
C TYR A 809 44.07 10.85 -3.61
N MET A 810 45.38 10.87 -3.94
CA MET A 810 46.30 11.84 -3.31
C MET A 810 45.82 13.28 -3.50
N ASN A 811 46.06 14.14 -2.50
CA ASN A 811 45.60 15.53 -2.57
C ASN A 811 46.29 16.30 -3.69
N SER A 812 45.46 16.89 -4.54
CA SER A 812 45.85 17.76 -5.64
C SER A 812 45.57 19.22 -5.31
N LYS A 813 46.34 20.12 -5.93
CA LYS A 813 46.20 21.57 -5.69
C LYS A 813 44.85 22.07 -6.20
N ASP A 814 44.15 22.85 -5.37
CA ASP A 814 42.89 23.52 -5.74
C ASP A 814 43.00 25.02 -5.49
N GLY A 815 43.46 25.75 -6.52
CA GLY A 815 43.87 27.14 -6.37
C GLY A 815 45.03 27.29 -5.37
N ASN A 816 45.04 28.41 -4.64
CA ASN A 816 46.08 28.71 -3.65
C ASN A 816 45.61 28.55 -2.20
N THR A 817 44.37 28.10 -1.97
CA THR A 817 43.76 28.10 -0.64
C THR A 817 43.35 26.72 -0.14
N ALA A 818 43.25 25.72 -1.04
CA ALA A 818 42.73 24.40 -0.68
C ALA A 818 43.41 23.28 -1.47
N SER A 819 43.16 22.04 -1.04
CA SER A 819 43.48 20.81 -1.77
C SER A 819 42.24 19.95 -1.95
N LYS A 820 42.27 19.08 -2.96
CA LYS A 820 41.18 18.14 -3.25
C LYS A 820 41.67 16.77 -3.68
N SER A 821 40.95 15.73 -3.28
CA SER A 821 41.16 14.35 -3.73
C SER A 821 40.29 14.09 -4.95
N VAL A 822 40.87 14.08 -6.16
CA VAL A 822 40.09 13.91 -7.40
C VAL A 822 40.82 13.04 -8.40
N PHE A 823 40.06 12.31 -9.21
CA PHE A 823 40.59 11.52 -10.31
C PHE A 823 41.34 12.40 -11.32
N GLY A 824 42.56 12.03 -11.69
CA GLY A 824 43.40 12.76 -12.63
C GLY A 824 43.93 14.11 -12.13
N GLY A 825 43.84 14.37 -10.83
CA GLY A 825 44.45 15.54 -10.21
C GLY A 825 45.98 15.49 -10.24
N VAL A 826 46.61 16.66 -10.10
CA VAL A 826 48.07 16.79 -9.97
C VAL A 826 48.44 16.84 -8.48
N PRO A 827 49.07 15.80 -7.92
CA PRO A 827 49.40 15.75 -6.49
C PRO A 827 50.31 16.88 -6.05
N ILE A 828 50.05 17.42 -4.86
CA ILE A 828 50.84 18.50 -4.26
C ILE A 828 52.16 17.95 -3.71
N SER A 829 53.27 18.56 -4.11
CA SER A 829 54.58 18.35 -3.50
C SER A 829 54.78 19.28 -2.30
N LEU A 830 55.13 18.71 -1.14
CA LEU A 830 55.29 19.43 0.13
C LEU A 830 56.68 20.08 0.24
N MET A 831 56.86 21.16 -0.52
CA MET A 831 58.09 21.93 -0.58
C MET A 831 57.85 23.42 -0.90
N LEU A 832 58.91 24.23 -0.86
CA LEU A 832 58.87 25.66 -1.22
C LEU A 832 58.38 25.89 -2.66
N ALA A 833 57.82 27.08 -2.88
CA ALA A 833 57.42 27.55 -4.19
C ALA A 833 58.63 27.52 -5.14
N THR A 834 58.62 26.58 -6.08
CA THR A 834 59.72 26.32 -7.01
C THR A 834 59.15 26.23 -8.43
N ALA A 835 59.79 26.90 -9.39
CA ALA A 835 59.35 26.86 -10.78
C ALA A 835 59.33 25.42 -11.32
N GLY A 836 58.27 25.05 -12.04
CA GLY A 836 58.13 23.74 -12.68
C GLY A 836 57.52 22.64 -11.81
N TRP A 837 57.11 22.93 -10.58
CA TRP A 837 56.45 21.98 -9.68
C TRP A 837 55.13 22.51 -9.14
N THR A 838 54.17 21.61 -8.94
CA THR A 838 52.94 21.89 -8.20
C THR A 838 53.20 21.70 -6.69
N THR A 839 53.37 22.81 -5.95
CA THR A 839 53.85 22.80 -4.55
C THR A 839 52.85 23.38 -3.54
N SER A 840 53.03 23.01 -2.25
CA SER A 840 52.37 23.65 -1.11
C SER A 840 52.91 25.05 -0.82
N GLY A 841 54.20 25.31 -1.12
CA GLY A 841 54.77 26.64 -0.99
C GLY A 841 54.00 27.67 -1.81
N GLY A 842 53.61 28.78 -1.16
CA GLY A 842 52.76 29.82 -1.74
C GLY A 842 51.25 29.60 -1.59
N MET A 843 50.82 28.48 -0.99
CA MET A 843 49.43 28.28 -0.59
C MET A 843 49.14 28.91 0.79
N THR A 844 47.89 29.29 1.04
CA THR A 844 47.47 29.93 2.29
C THR A 844 47.79 29.08 3.51
N GLY A 845 48.52 29.66 4.47
CA GLY A 845 48.92 28.98 5.71
C GLY A 845 50.08 27.99 5.56
N CYS A 846 50.55 27.72 4.33
CA CYS A 846 51.62 26.78 4.06
C CYS A 846 52.99 27.47 4.05
N THR A 847 54.01 26.75 4.51
CA THR A 847 55.40 27.24 4.57
C THR A 847 56.34 26.48 3.62
N GLY A 848 55.81 25.53 2.85
CA GLY A 848 56.55 24.69 1.92
C GLY A 848 57.34 23.59 2.61
N ILE A 849 56.75 22.92 3.61
CA ILE A 849 57.36 21.83 4.39
C ILE A 849 56.35 20.69 4.61
N LEU A 850 56.81 19.54 5.13
CA LEU A 850 55.94 18.38 5.37
C LEU A 850 54.76 18.65 6.31
N ALA A 851 54.92 19.57 7.29
CA ALA A 851 53.82 19.97 8.18
C ALA A 851 52.61 20.58 7.43
N ASP A 852 52.80 21.07 6.19
CA ASP A 852 51.71 21.64 5.38
C ASP A 852 50.61 20.61 5.06
N ALA A 853 50.91 19.31 5.12
CA ALA A 853 49.90 18.25 4.97
C ALA A 853 48.73 18.44 5.96
N VAL A 854 49.03 18.81 7.21
CA VAL A 854 48.03 19.07 8.25
C VAL A 854 47.28 20.37 7.95
N VAL A 855 47.99 21.43 7.52
CA VAL A 855 47.37 22.71 7.17
C VAL A 855 46.32 22.53 6.07
N LEU A 856 46.71 21.88 4.97
CA LEU A 856 45.85 21.71 3.80
C LEU A 856 44.71 20.73 4.04
N SER A 857 44.95 19.67 4.81
CA SER A 857 43.88 18.73 5.19
C SER A 857 42.81 19.42 6.04
N LYS A 858 43.21 20.25 7.01
CA LYS A 858 42.28 21.02 7.85
C LYS A 858 41.55 22.11 7.10
N ALA A 859 42.15 22.66 6.05
CA ALA A 859 41.49 23.66 5.20
C ALA A 859 40.21 23.13 4.53
N ARG A 860 40.00 21.80 4.50
CA ARG A 860 38.77 21.18 4.00
C ARG A 860 37.57 21.35 4.95
N GLY A 861 37.79 21.38 6.27
CA GLY A 861 36.73 21.53 7.26
C GLY A 861 37.15 21.10 8.67
N GLU A 862 36.34 21.43 9.67
CA GLU A 862 36.70 21.30 11.11
C GLU A 862 37.04 19.87 11.56
N ARG A 863 36.42 18.86 10.94
CA ARG A 863 36.64 17.43 11.26
C ARG A 863 37.71 16.76 10.41
N TRP A 864 38.26 17.45 9.41
CA TRP A 864 39.24 16.91 8.47
C TRP A 864 40.67 17.16 8.94
N ASN A 865 41.54 16.17 8.77
CA ASN A 865 42.97 16.30 9.05
C ASN A 865 43.79 15.28 8.24
N ALA A 866 45.12 15.38 8.25
CA ALA A 866 45.98 14.46 7.51
C ALA A 866 45.80 13.02 7.99
N ALA A 867 45.83 12.05 7.07
CA ALA A 867 45.65 10.64 7.39
C ALA A 867 46.64 10.17 8.47
N THR A 868 46.16 9.37 9.41
CA THR A 868 47.01 8.84 10.47
C THR A 868 47.82 7.64 9.99
N ALA A 869 48.94 7.37 10.66
CA ALA A 869 49.70 6.14 10.50
C ALA A 869 48.81 4.89 10.70
N PHE A 870 47.81 5.00 11.60
CA PHE A 870 46.85 3.93 11.88
C PHE A 870 45.89 3.69 10.71
N ILE A 871 45.38 4.74 10.07
CA ILE A 871 44.54 4.61 8.87
C ILE A 871 45.34 3.94 7.75
N TYR A 872 46.58 4.36 7.53
CA TYR A 872 47.41 3.76 6.48
C TYR A 872 47.78 2.31 6.80
N ALA A 873 48.05 1.97 8.06
CA ALA A 873 48.26 0.60 8.52
C ALA A 873 47.05 -0.29 8.22
N TYR A 874 45.83 0.22 8.44
CA TYR A 874 44.60 -0.50 8.10
C TYR A 874 44.53 -0.79 6.60
N LEU A 875 44.75 0.21 5.73
CA LEU A 875 44.73 0.04 4.28
C LEU A 875 45.76 -1.00 3.81
N ALA A 876 46.94 -1.00 4.43
CA ALA A 876 47.99 -1.97 4.14
C ALA A 876 47.58 -3.40 4.56
N MET A 877 47.04 -3.57 5.76
CA MET A 877 46.55 -4.88 6.25
C MET A 877 45.40 -5.42 5.39
N VAL A 878 44.48 -4.56 4.94
CA VAL A 878 43.42 -4.95 4.00
C VAL A 878 44.00 -5.55 2.72
N SER A 879 45.07 -4.97 2.17
CA SER A 879 45.71 -5.50 0.96
C SER A 879 46.24 -6.93 1.18
N VAL A 880 46.75 -7.25 2.37
CA VAL A 880 47.19 -8.61 2.71
C VAL A 880 46.01 -9.54 2.88
N ALA A 881 44.95 -9.10 3.56
CA ALA A 881 43.73 -9.90 3.73
C ALA A 881 43.08 -10.24 2.38
N GLN A 882 43.04 -9.28 1.45
CA GLN A 882 42.62 -9.51 0.06
C GLN A 882 43.55 -10.50 -0.63
N ALA A 883 44.87 -10.28 -0.57
CA ALA A 883 45.84 -11.15 -1.23
C ALA A 883 45.72 -12.62 -0.78
N GLN A 884 45.50 -12.85 0.51
CA GLN A 884 45.38 -14.21 1.04
C GLN A 884 44.06 -14.91 0.69
N SER A 885 43.00 -14.17 0.38
CA SER A 885 41.65 -14.70 0.14
C SER A 885 41.21 -14.68 -1.32
N ALA A 886 41.82 -13.83 -2.15
CA ALA A 886 41.44 -13.67 -3.55
C ALA A 886 41.66 -14.95 -4.35
N THR A 887 40.74 -15.22 -5.27
CA THR A 887 40.80 -16.38 -6.19
C THR A 887 40.65 -15.96 -7.66
N SER A 888 40.34 -14.69 -7.92
CA SER A 888 40.02 -14.18 -9.26
C SER A 888 40.50 -12.73 -9.44
N THR A 889 40.81 -12.37 -10.68
CA THR A 889 41.08 -10.96 -11.08
C THR A 889 39.80 -10.13 -11.26
N ALA A 890 38.62 -10.77 -11.22
CA ALA A 890 37.34 -10.08 -11.30
C ALA A 890 36.98 -9.41 -9.97
N ASP A 891 37.31 -10.07 -8.85
CA ASP A 891 37.08 -9.56 -7.50
C ASP A 891 38.22 -8.67 -7.01
N VAL A 892 39.46 -9.06 -7.30
CA VAL A 892 40.67 -8.36 -6.90
C VAL A 892 41.57 -8.20 -8.12
N ALA A 893 41.60 -7.02 -8.73
CA ALA A 893 42.21 -6.81 -10.04
C ALA A 893 43.71 -7.11 -10.11
N TRP A 894 44.43 -6.97 -9.00
CA TRP A 894 45.86 -7.28 -8.88
C TRP A 894 46.13 -8.72 -8.40
N TYR A 895 45.11 -9.57 -8.35
CA TYR A 895 45.25 -10.99 -8.01
C TYR A 895 46.28 -11.69 -8.91
N ASP A 896 47.22 -12.37 -8.28
CA ASP A 896 48.21 -13.22 -8.94
C ASP A 896 48.17 -14.63 -8.32
N PRO A 897 47.78 -15.67 -9.09
CA PRO A 897 47.64 -17.03 -8.57
C PRO A 897 48.98 -17.66 -8.14
N THR A 898 50.12 -17.09 -8.54
CA THR A 898 51.44 -17.55 -8.06
C THR A 898 51.80 -17.01 -6.68
N GLY A 899 51.07 -15.99 -6.19
CA GLY A 899 51.33 -15.33 -4.91
C GLY A 899 52.61 -14.48 -4.89
N VAL A 900 53.28 -14.28 -6.03
CA VAL A 900 54.55 -13.53 -6.11
C VAL A 900 54.31 -12.03 -6.22
N LYS A 901 53.34 -11.63 -7.05
CA LYS A 901 52.99 -10.22 -7.33
C LYS A 901 51.59 -9.89 -6.83
N ASN A 902 51.10 -10.58 -5.80
CA ASN A 902 49.72 -10.49 -5.34
C ASN A 902 49.51 -9.33 -4.35
N PHE A 903 49.66 -8.10 -4.85
CA PHE A 903 49.54 -6.85 -4.08
C PHE A 903 49.28 -5.66 -5.02
N PRO A 904 48.79 -4.52 -4.50
CA PRO A 904 48.52 -3.32 -5.30
C PRO A 904 49.71 -2.84 -6.14
N LYS A 905 49.42 -2.39 -7.36
CA LYS A 905 50.37 -1.81 -8.33
C LYS A 905 50.41 -0.29 -8.22
N GLY A 906 51.46 0.35 -8.70
CA GLY A 906 51.43 1.79 -8.88
C GLY A 906 52.68 2.37 -9.54
N CYS A 907 52.72 3.69 -9.67
CA CYS A 907 53.81 4.35 -10.38
C CYS A 907 55.07 4.32 -9.52
N ASN A 908 56.04 3.47 -9.84
CA ASN A 908 57.21 3.25 -8.98
C ASN A 908 58.49 2.94 -9.78
N ASN A 909 58.50 3.11 -11.10
CA ASN A 909 59.64 2.73 -11.96
C ASN A 909 60.29 3.90 -12.72
N SER A 910 59.98 5.16 -12.38
CA SER A 910 60.45 6.35 -13.11
C SER A 910 60.06 6.39 -14.60
N ALA A 911 59.00 5.68 -14.99
CA ALA A 911 58.53 5.62 -16.38
C ALA A 911 57.00 5.71 -16.48
N LEU A 912 56.36 6.41 -15.54
CA LEU A 912 54.89 6.52 -15.45
C LEU A 912 54.20 5.15 -15.52
N SER A 913 54.80 4.13 -14.91
CA SER A 913 54.27 2.77 -14.91
C SER A 913 54.67 2.02 -13.64
N ASP A 914 54.03 0.86 -13.44
CA ASP A 914 54.43 -0.07 -12.38
C ASP A 914 55.61 -0.94 -12.82
N PHE A 915 56.48 -1.23 -11.86
CA PHE A 915 57.66 -2.07 -12.06
C PHE A 915 57.33 -3.54 -12.30
N ASP A 916 56.37 -4.08 -11.54
CA ASP A 916 55.97 -5.49 -11.60
C ASP A 916 54.95 -5.79 -12.70
N ASP A 917 54.14 -4.80 -13.08
CA ASP A 917 53.12 -4.84 -14.13
C ASP A 917 53.16 -3.57 -15.00
N THR A 918 54.04 -3.58 -16.01
CA THR A 918 54.21 -2.47 -16.97
C THR A 918 52.97 -2.15 -17.81
N SER A 919 51.89 -2.95 -17.73
CA SER A 919 50.60 -2.61 -18.34
C SER A 919 49.86 -1.52 -17.57
N VAL A 920 50.15 -1.35 -16.27
CA VAL A 920 49.64 -0.26 -15.45
C VAL A 920 50.42 1.01 -15.79
N LYS A 921 49.77 1.94 -16.48
CA LYS A 921 50.37 3.18 -16.98
C LYS A 921 49.65 4.41 -16.47
N TYR A 922 50.41 5.42 -16.07
CA TYR A 922 49.93 6.68 -15.50
C TYR A 922 50.00 7.82 -16.50
N ALA A 923 49.06 8.76 -16.41
CA ALA A 923 49.18 10.05 -17.08
C ALA A 923 50.22 10.93 -16.35
N SER A 924 51.02 11.68 -17.11
CA SER A 924 51.96 12.66 -16.54
C SER A 924 51.23 13.82 -15.87
N ALA A 925 51.79 14.30 -14.75
CA ALA A 925 51.37 15.53 -14.07
C ALA A 925 51.62 16.79 -14.90
N GLY A 926 52.58 16.75 -15.84
CA GLY A 926 52.98 17.92 -16.62
C GLY A 926 53.86 18.93 -15.86
N ASP A 927 54.28 18.60 -14.64
CA ASP A 927 55.28 19.37 -13.89
C ASP A 927 56.62 19.29 -14.64
N SER A 928 57.17 20.43 -15.09
CA SER A 928 58.45 20.47 -15.83
C SER A 928 59.66 20.11 -14.96
N GLY A 929 59.49 20.06 -13.65
CA GLY A 929 60.49 19.62 -12.70
C GLY A 929 60.81 18.11 -12.78
N ASP A 930 59.85 17.28 -13.19
CA ASP A 930 60.05 15.87 -13.55
C ASP A 930 58.86 15.38 -14.39
N ALA A 931 59.12 15.05 -15.66
CA ALA A 931 58.11 14.57 -16.59
C ALA A 931 57.44 13.24 -16.16
N ASN A 932 58.10 12.48 -15.28
CA ASN A 932 57.63 11.19 -14.81
C ASN A 932 56.80 11.26 -13.51
N LYS A 933 56.54 12.47 -12.98
CA LYS A 933 55.58 12.63 -11.88
C LYS A 933 54.17 12.27 -12.38
N PRO A 934 53.45 11.36 -11.72
CA PRO A 934 52.13 10.94 -12.19
C PRO A 934 51.00 11.85 -11.69
N LYS A 935 49.89 11.87 -12.44
CA LYS A 935 48.58 12.27 -11.91
C LYS A 935 48.02 11.15 -11.02
N THR A 936 47.32 11.53 -9.95
CA THR A 936 46.65 10.57 -9.06
C THR A 936 45.44 9.96 -9.76
N GLY A 937 45.25 8.64 -9.65
CA GLY A 937 44.15 7.85 -10.19
C GLY A 937 44.06 7.73 -11.71
N ALA A 938 44.72 8.59 -12.50
CA ALA A 938 44.65 8.57 -13.96
C ALA A 938 45.51 7.45 -14.56
N THR A 939 45.04 6.21 -14.45
CA THR A 939 45.77 5.01 -14.80
C THR A 939 45.02 4.06 -15.74
N GLN A 940 45.77 3.34 -16.56
CA GLN A 940 45.27 2.12 -17.21
C GLN A 940 45.27 0.98 -16.19
N GLY A 941 44.11 0.33 -16.00
CA GLY A 941 43.95 -0.69 -14.97
C GLY A 941 43.77 -0.14 -13.56
N PHE A 942 42.98 0.92 -13.39
CA PHE A 942 42.75 1.63 -12.12
C PHE A 942 42.54 0.75 -10.88
N ALA A 943 41.66 -0.26 -10.95
CA ALA A 943 41.46 -1.20 -9.84
C ALA A 943 42.75 -1.88 -9.33
N LYS A 944 43.77 -2.05 -10.18
CA LYS A 944 45.05 -2.64 -9.78
C LYS A 944 45.84 -1.73 -8.84
N THR A 945 45.54 -0.44 -8.79
CA THR A 945 46.26 0.53 -7.95
C THR A 945 45.59 0.79 -6.61
N THR A 946 44.41 0.18 -6.37
CA THR A 946 43.66 0.37 -5.13
C THR A 946 44.01 -0.65 -4.06
N HIS A 947 43.89 -0.25 -2.79
CA HIS A 947 44.23 -1.09 -1.63
C HIS A 947 43.43 -2.39 -1.56
N ASN A 948 42.19 -2.38 -2.05
CA ASN A 948 41.30 -3.54 -2.05
C ASN A 948 41.17 -4.25 -3.41
N GLY A 949 41.85 -3.75 -4.45
CA GLY A 949 41.81 -4.34 -5.80
C GLY A 949 40.52 -4.10 -6.58
N SER A 950 39.68 -3.17 -6.14
CA SER A 950 38.41 -2.78 -6.76
C SER A 950 38.37 -1.29 -7.07
N ASN A 951 37.57 -0.87 -8.06
CA ASN A 951 37.45 0.53 -8.47
C ASN A 951 36.91 1.46 -7.36
N ASN A 952 36.27 0.93 -6.31
CA ASN A 952 35.77 1.72 -5.19
C ASN A 952 36.84 1.99 -4.10
N GLY A 953 38.00 1.35 -4.16
CA GLY A 953 39.05 1.47 -3.15
C GLY A 953 39.88 2.75 -3.21
N VAL A 954 40.72 2.95 -2.19
CA VAL A 954 41.72 4.01 -2.10
C VAL A 954 42.85 3.70 -3.08
N ALA A 955 43.06 4.57 -4.05
CA ALA A 955 43.98 4.36 -5.17
C ALA A 955 45.41 4.82 -4.84
N ASP A 956 46.37 4.35 -5.64
CA ASP A 956 47.79 4.76 -5.61
C ASP A 956 48.46 4.55 -4.25
N VAL A 957 48.27 3.35 -3.69
CA VAL A 957 48.89 2.95 -2.40
C VAL A 957 50.28 2.32 -2.55
N ASN A 958 50.79 2.22 -3.78
CA ASN A 958 52.13 1.69 -4.09
C ASN A 958 52.87 2.61 -5.09
N GLY A 959 53.40 3.72 -4.61
CA GLY A 959 54.09 4.71 -5.43
C GLY A 959 53.22 5.92 -5.79
N GLY A 960 53.62 6.69 -6.79
CA GLY A 960 53.11 8.04 -6.96
C GLY A 960 53.93 9.00 -6.13
N LEU A 961 53.43 9.48 -5.00
CA LEU A 961 54.20 10.28 -4.04
C LEU A 961 54.24 9.55 -2.69
N TRP A 962 55.29 9.77 -1.92
CA TRP A 962 55.28 9.42 -0.51
C TRP A 962 54.18 10.21 0.20
N GLU A 963 53.52 9.61 1.17
CA GLU A 963 52.45 10.28 1.90
C GLU A 963 52.88 10.58 3.34
N VAL A 964 52.69 11.83 3.76
CA VAL A 964 52.85 12.23 5.16
C VAL A 964 51.73 11.63 6.00
N THR A 965 52.11 10.94 7.08
CA THR A 965 51.16 10.44 8.08
C THR A 965 51.39 11.10 9.44
N ILE A 966 50.33 11.22 10.23
CA ILE A 966 50.39 11.74 11.61
C ILE A 966 49.98 10.67 12.63
N GLY A 967 50.21 10.92 13.91
CA GLY A 967 49.85 10.02 15.00
C GLY A 967 50.99 9.14 15.53
N ILE A 968 52.10 9.06 14.80
CA ILE A 968 53.40 8.58 15.28
C ILE A 968 54.44 9.67 15.02
N THR A 969 55.24 10.04 16.03
CA THR A 969 56.23 11.11 15.94
C THR A 969 57.30 10.98 17.04
N ASN A 970 58.15 11.98 17.20
CA ASN A 970 59.04 12.16 18.34
C ASN A 970 59.14 13.62 18.78
N SER A 971 59.39 13.84 20.07
CA SER A 971 59.65 15.17 20.59
C SER A 971 60.92 15.77 20.00
N GLY A 972 60.89 17.07 19.70
CA GLY A 972 62.07 17.86 19.31
C GLY A 972 62.37 18.96 20.31
N SER A 973 63.64 19.36 20.41
CA SER A 973 64.05 20.53 21.22
C SER A 973 63.60 21.86 20.60
N THR A 974 63.50 21.92 19.27
CA THR A 974 63.02 23.05 18.49
C THR A 974 62.17 22.56 17.32
N ALA A 975 61.52 23.47 16.61
CA ALA A 975 60.74 23.23 15.40
C ALA A 975 61.49 22.50 14.26
N SER A 976 62.82 22.60 14.23
CA SER A 976 63.66 22.08 13.15
C SER A 976 64.74 21.12 13.66
N SER A 977 64.65 20.64 14.89
CA SER A 977 65.62 19.66 15.41
C SER A 977 65.43 18.31 14.73
N THR A 978 66.54 17.69 14.31
CA THR A 978 66.56 16.42 13.55
C THR A 978 67.54 15.40 14.14
N SER A 979 68.01 15.62 15.36
CA SER A 979 68.98 14.73 15.99
C SER A 979 68.43 13.31 16.11
N GLU A 980 69.31 12.34 15.91
CA GLU A 980 69.00 10.92 16.09
C GLU A 980 68.64 10.60 17.55
N ILE A 981 67.67 9.72 17.73
CA ILE A 981 67.23 9.17 19.01
C ILE A 981 67.72 7.72 19.05
N THR A 982 68.73 7.46 19.88
CA THR A 982 69.46 6.17 19.88
C THR A 982 68.75 5.04 20.63
N ASN A 983 67.53 5.28 21.11
CA ASN A 983 66.71 4.28 21.78
C ASN A 983 65.46 3.99 20.94
N ASP A 984 64.76 2.91 21.29
CA ASP A 984 63.61 2.44 20.51
C ASP A 984 62.28 3.03 21.01
N THR A 985 62.30 4.26 21.54
CA THR A 985 61.07 4.95 21.95
C THR A 985 60.55 5.86 20.85
N ILE A 986 59.22 5.93 20.76
CA ILE A 986 58.48 6.86 19.90
C ILE A 986 57.30 7.45 20.66
N CYS A 987 56.71 8.52 20.12
CA CYS A 987 55.44 9.08 20.59
C CYS A 987 54.28 8.53 19.74
N VAL A 988 53.32 7.85 20.38
CA VAL A 988 52.09 7.31 19.74
C VAL A 988 50.87 8.08 20.26
N LEU A 989 49.97 8.50 19.37
CA LEU A 989 48.82 9.31 19.72
C LEU A 989 47.88 8.57 20.68
N LYS A 990 47.53 9.21 21.79
CA LYS A 990 46.60 8.68 22.79
C LYS A 990 45.24 8.40 22.18
N HIS A 991 44.56 7.37 22.70
CA HIS A 991 43.21 7.01 22.28
C HIS A 991 42.20 8.12 22.56
N SER A 992 42.37 8.86 23.65
CA SER A 992 41.51 9.96 24.09
C SER A 992 41.61 11.23 23.25
N VAL A 993 42.63 11.36 22.40
CA VAL A 993 42.81 12.54 21.57
C VAL A 993 41.99 12.42 20.32
N ASP A 994 41.25 13.48 20.02
CA ASP A 994 40.50 13.61 18.78
C ASP A 994 41.40 14.10 17.65
N HIS A 995 41.58 13.27 16.63
CA HIS A 995 42.37 13.51 15.43
C HIS A 995 42.05 14.86 14.74
N ALA A 996 40.78 15.24 14.71
CA ALA A 996 40.34 16.49 14.09
C ALA A 996 40.91 17.75 14.80
N THR A 997 41.21 17.65 16.09
CA THR A 997 41.67 18.81 16.88
C THR A 997 43.12 19.18 16.61
N LEU A 998 43.92 18.24 16.10
CA LEU A 998 45.37 18.40 15.93
C LEU A 998 45.73 19.49 14.90
N THR A 999 46.85 20.19 15.10
CA THR A 999 47.32 21.31 14.26
C THR A 999 48.78 21.17 13.81
N ALA A 1000 49.16 21.91 12.77
CA ALA A 1000 50.45 21.77 12.08
C ALA A 1000 51.63 22.52 12.72
N GLY A 1001 51.36 23.31 13.75
CA GLY A 1001 52.31 24.24 14.34
C GLY A 1001 53.45 23.56 15.10
N TRP A 1002 54.02 24.29 16.05
CA TRP A 1002 55.00 23.74 16.96
C TRP A 1002 54.71 24.23 18.37
N ASN A 1003 54.54 23.27 19.29
CA ASN A 1003 54.49 23.50 20.72
C ASN A 1003 53.29 24.34 21.22
N THR A 1004 52.22 24.52 20.43
CA THR A 1004 50.91 24.98 20.92
C THR A 1004 50.05 23.80 21.38
N THR A 1005 48.92 24.07 22.05
CA THR A 1005 48.09 23.05 22.73
C THR A 1005 47.83 21.81 21.88
N ASN A 1006 47.46 21.99 20.61
CA ASN A 1006 47.00 20.91 19.73
C ASN A 1006 48.02 20.48 18.66
N ASP A 1007 49.25 21.00 18.67
CA ASP A 1007 50.19 20.69 17.59
C ASP A 1007 50.65 19.23 17.61
N VAL A 1008 50.69 18.62 16.42
CA VAL A 1008 51.18 17.25 16.19
C VAL A 1008 52.66 17.12 16.58
N TRP A 1009 53.41 18.23 16.53
CA TRP A 1009 54.83 18.29 16.88
C TRP A 1009 55.10 19.31 17.99
N GLY A 1010 56.05 18.99 18.86
CA GLY A 1010 56.42 19.83 19.98
C GLY A 1010 57.55 19.22 20.80
N ASN A 1011 57.83 19.85 21.94
CA ASN A 1011 58.74 19.28 22.93
C ASN A 1011 58.06 18.15 23.73
N SER A 1012 58.82 17.47 24.58
CA SER A 1012 58.32 16.34 25.38
C SER A 1012 57.15 16.71 26.30
N THR A 1013 57.15 17.92 26.86
CA THR A 1013 56.03 18.43 27.69
C THR A 1013 54.76 18.61 26.87
N ASN A 1014 54.86 19.22 25.69
CA ASN A 1014 53.71 19.45 24.81
C ASN A 1014 53.14 18.15 24.24
N LEU A 1015 54.00 17.23 23.80
CA LEU A 1015 53.55 15.96 23.26
C LEU A 1015 52.97 15.06 24.35
N GLY A 1016 53.50 15.09 25.58
CA GLY A 1016 53.02 14.25 26.69
C GLY A 1016 51.55 14.46 27.07
N THR A 1017 50.91 15.57 26.67
CA THR A 1017 49.46 15.76 26.84
C THR A 1017 48.64 14.94 25.84
N LYS A 1018 49.18 14.69 24.63
CA LYS A 1018 48.47 14.10 23.48
C LYS A 1018 48.99 12.73 23.03
N TYR A 1019 50.24 12.41 23.35
CA TYR A 1019 50.93 11.20 22.93
C TYR A 1019 51.46 10.44 24.15
N ASP A 1020 51.46 9.13 24.04
CA ASP A 1020 52.17 8.23 24.95
C ASP A 1020 53.57 7.97 24.40
N VAL A 1021 54.59 8.12 25.25
CA VAL A 1021 55.95 7.70 24.92
C VAL A 1021 56.05 6.21 25.18
N VAL A 1022 56.31 5.43 24.12
CA VAL A 1022 56.28 3.97 24.17
C VAL A 1022 57.56 3.41 23.57
N THR A 1023 58.06 2.30 24.14
CA THR A 1023 59.09 1.48 23.50
C THR A 1023 58.41 0.57 22.50
N ILE A 1024 58.77 0.68 21.22
CA ILE A 1024 58.17 -0.14 20.16
C ILE A 1024 58.81 -1.53 20.08
N PRO A 1025 58.06 -2.54 19.59
CA PRO A 1025 58.53 -3.92 19.54
C PRO A 1025 59.58 -4.19 18.45
N TYR A 1026 59.81 -3.21 17.56
CA TYR A 1026 60.82 -3.25 16.49
C TYR A 1026 61.86 -2.14 16.71
N PRO A 1027 63.17 -2.46 16.73
CA PRO A 1027 64.19 -1.46 16.98
C PRO A 1027 64.32 -0.48 15.81
N LEU A 1028 64.14 0.82 16.10
CA LEU A 1028 64.32 1.92 15.15
C LEU A 1028 65.49 2.84 15.52
N GLY A 1029 65.82 2.98 16.81
CA GLY A 1029 66.87 3.89 17.28
C GLY A 1029 68.13 3.18 17.74
N SER A 1030 68.06 1.90 18.11
CA SER A 1030 69.24 1.10 18.47
C SER A 1030 70.05 0.59 17.27
N THR A 1031 69.53 0.76 16.04
CA THR A 1031 70.22 0.41 14.78
C THR A 1031 69.86 1.39 13.67
N THR A 1032 70.86 1.89 12.94
CA THR A 1032 70.68 2.72 11.73
C THR A 1032 70.91 1.88 10.48
N ASP A 1033 69.87 1.16 10.05
CA ASP A 1033 69.95 0.25 8.91
C ASP A 1033 68.59 0.16 8.21
N SER A 1034 68.39 -0.85 7.38
CA SER A 1034 67.16 -1.08 6.70
C SER A 1034 66.83 -2.54 6.54
N ALA A 1035 65.54 -2.83 6.38
CA ALA A 1035 65.05 -4.17 6.17
C ALA A 1035 63.86 -4.14 5.22
N LYS A 1036 63.39 -5.33 4.85
CA LYS A 1036 62.15 -5.53 4.10
C LYS A 1036 61.13 -6.28 4.95
N TRP A 1037 59.85 -6.00 4.71
CA TRP A 1037 58.74 -6.61 5.43
C TRP A 1037 58.64 -8.11 5.14
N GLY A 1038 58.51 -8.89 6.21
CA GLY A 1038 58.43 -10.34 6.16
C GLY A 1038 59.77 -11.04 5.97
N ASN A 1039 59.84 -12.27 6.47
CA ASN A 1039 60.97 -13.17 6.26
C ASN A 1039 60.54 -14.57 5.77
N GLY A 1040 59.25 -14.73 5.45
CA GLY A 1040 58.65 -15.99 4.99
C GLY A 1040 58.34 -17.02 6.08
N THR A 1041 58.66 -16.77 7.36
CA THR A 1041 58.48 -17.76 8.44
C THR A 1041 57.78 -17.20 9.68
N ASN A 1042 58.23 -16.06 10.19
CA ASN A 1042 57.71 -15.50 11.44
C ASN A 1042 56.49 -14.61 11.18
N ALA A 1043 55.64 -14.48 12.21
CA ALA A 1043 54.54 -13.53 12.21
C ALA A 1043 55.06 -12.11 12.03
N VAL A 1044 54.45 -11.38 11.11
CA VAL A 1044 54.76 -9.97 10.83
C VAL A 1044 53.87 -9.02 11.61
N PHE A 1045 52.61 -9.40 11.82
CA PHE A 1045 51.63 -8.59 12.56
C PHE A 1045 51.49 -9.03 14.02
N GLN A 1046 51.11 -8.08 14.87
CA GLN A 1046 50.77 -8.30 16.28
C GLN A 1046 49.32 -8.81 16.40
N ASN A 1047 48.98 -9.48 17.51
CA ASN A 1047 47.60 -9.91 17.81
C ASN A 1047 47.19 -9.61 19.26
N ASP A 1048 47.89 -8.67 19.89
CA ASP A 1048 47.60 -8.22 21.25
C ASP A 1048 46.24 -7.51 21.27
N LEU A 1049 45.38 -7.85 22.23
CA LEU A 1049 44.04 -7.26 22.35
C LEU A 1049 44.09 -5.78 22.78
N ASN A 1050 45.19 -5.36 23.42
CA ASN A 1050 45.39 -4.00 23.88
C ASN A 1050 46.88 -3.62 23.97
N GLY A 1051 47.14 -2.33 24.23
CA GLY A 1051 48.48 -1.80 24.44
C GLY A 1051 49.19 -1.38 23.14
N VAL A 1052 50.48 -1.03 23.27
CA VAL A 1052 51.27 -0.47 22.16
C VAL A 1052 51.37 -1.40 20.95
N ASN A 1053 51.48 -2.72 21.17
CA ASN A 1053 51.62 -3.69 20.09
C ASN A 1053 50.41 -3.70 19.16
N ARG A 1054 49.19 -3.59 19.71
CA ARG A 1054 47.97 -3.35 18.93
C ARG A 1054 48.05 -2.01 18.20
N ASP A 1055 48.42 -0.96 18.92
CA ASP A 1055 48.34 0.41 18.42
C ASP A 1055 49.26 0.67 17.21
N VAL A 1056 50.39 -0.02 17.15
CA VAL A 1056 51.35 0.07 16.03
C VAL A 1056 51.24 -1.06 15.01
N CYS A 1057 50.30 -1.99 15.18
CA CYS A 1057 50.11 -3.12 14.28
C CYS A 1057 49.83 -2.64 12.84
N GLY A 1058 50.41 -3.31 11.85
CA GLY A 1058 50.32 -2.92 10.43
C GLY A 1058 51.17 -1.70 10.03
N PHE A 1059 51.74 -0.98 11.01
CA PHE A 1059 52.67 0.13 10.77
C PHE A 1059 54.11 -0.21 11.16
N ILE A 1060 54.29 -0.91 12.28
CA ILE A 1060 55.57 -1.38 12.81
C ILE A 1060 55.55 -2.92 12.81
N PRO A 1061 56.61 -3.59 12.31
CA PRO A 1061 56.69 -5.05 12.35
C PRO A 1061 56.66 -5.60 13.77
N LYS A 1062 56.21 -6.84 13.93
CA LYS A 1062 56.06 -7.48 15.24
C LYS A 1062 57.34 -7.53 16.07
N ASN A 1063 58.50 -7.76 15.45
CA ASN A 1063 59.83 -7.63 16.06
C ASN A 1063 60.93 -7.79 14.99
N SER A 1064 62.19 -7.76 15.40
CA SER A 1064 63.35 -7.91 14.50
C SER A 1064 63.30 -9.18 13.64
N SER A 1065 62.71 -10.27 14.15
CA SER A 1065 62.58 -11.54 13.43
C SER A 1065 61.45 -11.52 12.38
N SER A 1066 60.66 -10.45 12.30
CA SER A 1066 59.58 -10.27 11.32
C SER A 1066 60.06 -9.64 10.00
N THR A 1067 61.33 -9.27 9.91
CA THR A 1067 61.93 -8.63 8.72
C THR A 1067 63.27 -9.27 8.39
N ASN A 1068 63.71 -9.17 7.14
CA ASN A 1068 65.08 -9.53 6.73
C ASN A 1068 65.53 -8.67 5.54
N ALA A 1069 66.69 -9.00 4.94
CA ALA A 1069 67.22 -8.27 3.80
C ALA A 1069 66.47 -8.52 2.47
N THR A 1070 65.71 -9.62 2.35
CA THR A 1070 65.05 -10.03 1.09
C THR A 1070 63.57 -9.65 1.04
N GLY A 1071 62.89 -9.65 2.19
CA GLY A 1071 61.45 -9.50 2.32
C GLY A 1071 60.70 -10.82 2.10
N ALA A 1072 59.36 -10.71 2.12
CA ALA A 1072 58.46 -11.74 1.62
C ALA A 1072 57.47 -11.16 0.59
N ASN A 1073 57.15 -11.95 -0.44
CA ASN A 1073 56.24 -11.55 -1.53
C ASN A 1073 54.86 -11.09 -1.04
N LEU A 1074 54.36 -11.68 0.06
CA LEU A 1074 53.10 -11.31 0.69
C LEU A 1074 53.02 -9.81 1.04
N PHE A 1075 54.17 -9.17 1.27
CA PHE A 1075 54.29 -7.76 1.62
C PHE A 1075 55.07 -6.95 0.55
N GLY A 1076 55.04 -7.39 -0.71
CA GLY A 1076 55.66 -6.68 -1.83
C GLY A 1076 57.19 -6.64 -1.84
N ASN A 1077 57.86 -7.28 -0.87
CA ASN A 1077 59.27 -7.04 -0.56
C ASN A 1077 59.56 -5.56 -0.23
N ASP A 1078 58.57 -4.90 0.37
CA ASP A 1078 58.57 -3.47 0.67
C ASP A 1078 59.56 -3.12 1.78
N TYR A 1079 60.15 -1.92 1.70
CA TYR A 1079 61.24 -1.47 2.55
C TYR A 1079 60.77 -0.78 3.84
N ILE A 1080 61.51 -0.98 4.94
CA ILE A 1080 61.40 -0.23 6.18
C ILE A 1080 62.78 0.32 6.57
N SER A 1081 62.88 1.65 6.69
CA SER A 1081 64.10 2.28 7.22
C SER A 1081 64.12 2.20 8.75
N LYS A 1082 65.24 1.81 9.35
CA LYS A 1082 65.45 1.90 10.80
C LYS A 1082 66.22 3.18 11.08
N TYR A 1083 65.48 4.26 11.31
CA TYR A 1083 66.09 5.54 11.67
C TYR A 1083 65.11 6.29 12.57
N ASN A 1084 65.54 6.62 13.79
CA ASN A 1084 64.69 7.29 14.77
C ASN A 1084 65.25 8.69 15.02
N ILE A 1085 64.43 9.73 14.80
CA ILE A 1085 64.89 11.13 14.89
C ILE A 1085 63.91 12.04 15.61
N GLN A 1086 64.37 13.20 16.05
CA GLN A 1086 63.53 14.28 16.58
C GLN A 1086 62.58 14.86 15.51
N ASN A 1087 61.39 15.29 15.93
CA ASN A 1087 60.32 15.81 15.07
C ASN A 1087 59.95 14.88 13.90
N MET A 1088 60.08 13.57 14.10
CA MET A 1088 59.86 12.55 13.09
C MET A 1088 58.49 12.69 12.41
N VAL A 1089 58.49 12.48 11.10
CA VAL A 1089 57.31 12.36 10.24
C VAL A 1089 57.42 11.05 9.50
N PRO A 1090 56.69 10.01 9.92
CA PRO A 1090 56.62 8.77 9.18
C PRO A 1090 55.98 9.00 7.82
N ILE A 1091 56.68 8.60 6.76
CA ILE A 1091 56.14 8.63 5.40
C ILE A 1091 55.94 7.21 4.87
N VAL A 1092 54.95 7.08 3.99
CA VAL A 1092 54.43 5.80 3.49
C VAL A 1092 54.23 5.83 1.96
N CYS A 1093 53.73 4.72 1.39
CA CYS A 1093 53.42 4.57 -0.04
C CYS A 1093 54.66 4.43 -0.93
N GLY A 1094 55.25 5.53 -1.40
CA GLY A 1094 56.44 5.41 -2.24
C GLY A 1094 56.67 6.55 -3.20
N ARG A 1095 57.93 6.73 -3.62
CA ARG A 1095 58.27 7.70 -4.66
C ARG A 1095 58.13 7.11 -6.06
N TRP A 1096 57.57 7.90 -6.99
CA TRP A 1096 57.38 7.48 -8.39
C TRP A 1096 58.63 6.99 -9.13
N SER A 1097 59.81 7.45 -8.69
CA SER A 1097 61.06 7.24 -9.40
C SER A 1097 61.85 6.00 -8.96
N ASN A 1098 61.42 5.25 -7.94
CA ASN A 1098 62.23 4.15 -7.39
C ASN A 1098 61.38 3.04 -6.76
N ASN A 1099 61.45 1.83 -7.32
CA ASN A 1099 60.66 0.68 -6.87
C ASN A 1099 61.10 0.19 -5.49
N ALA A 1100 62.39 0.31 -5.14
CA ALA A 1100 62.90 -0.12 -3.84
C ALA A 1100 62.43 0.81 -2.71
N LEU A 1101 62.00 2.03 -3.06
CA LEU A 1101 61.48 3.04 -2.15
C LEU A 1101 59.97 3.26 -2.36
N ALA A 1102 59.26 2.22 -2.79
CA ALA A 1102 57.83 2.20 -2.94
C ALA A 1102 57.24 0.87 -2.47
N GLY A 1103 55.95 0.87 -2.16
CA GLY A 1103 55.23 -0.27 -1.64
C GLY A 1103 54.12 0.09 -0.66
N VAL A 1104 53.09 -0.74 -0.57
CA VAL A 1104 51.99 -0.55 0.39
C VAL A 1104 52.50 -0.61 1.83
N PHE A 1105 53.51 -1.43 2.10
CA PHE A 1105 54.20 -1.54 3.39
C PHE A 1105 55.47 -0.70 3.46
N HIS A 1106 55.80 0.11 2.44
CA HIS A 1106 56.96 0.98 2.51
C HIS A 1106 56.83 1.96 3.69
N ARG A 1107 57.85 2.04 4.55
CA ARG A 1107 57.91 2.96 5.69
C ARG A 1107 59.27 3.64 5.75
N HIS A 1108 59.26 4.95 5.87
CA HIS A 1108 60.47 5.75 6.04
C HIS A 1108 60.34 6.64 7.29
N PHE A 1109 61.33 6.57 8.17
CA PHE A 1109 61.32 7.20 9.50
C PHE A 1109 62.39 8.27 9.68
N ASN A 1110 63.18 8.56 8.63
CA ASN A 1110 64.24 9.57 8.69
C ASN A 1110 63.77 11.00 8.33
N HIS A 1111 62.48 11.18 8.02
CA HIS A 1111 61.92 12.47 7.66
C HIS A 1111 61.45 13.24 8.89
N ASN A 1112 61.51 14.58 8.81
CA ASN A 1112 61.08 15.45 9.91
C ASN A 1112 60.11 16.55 9.44
N ARG A 1113 59.39 17.16 10.39
CA ARG A 1113 58.33 18.15 10.08
C ARG A 1113 58.77 19.33 9.22
N SER A 1114 60.03 19.74 9.34
CA SER A 1114 60.57 20.93 8.69
C SER A 1114 61.21 20.65 7.33
N GLU A 1115 61.21 19.39 6.92
CA GLU A 1115 61.77 18.94 5.66
C GLU A 1115 60.94 19.39 4.47
N ARG A 1116 61.62 19.48 3.32
CA ARG A 1116 61.09 19.96 2.05
C ARG A 1116 61.36 18.89 1.02
N ASP A 1117 60.32 18.25 0.52
CA ASP A 1117 60.49 17.11 -0.37
C ASP A 1117 59.50 17.19 -1.55
N ASN A 1118 60.04 17.11 -2.76
CA ASN A 1118 59.22 17.08 -3.97
C ASN A 1118 58.49 15.74 -4.15
N GLY A 1119 59.02 14.69 -3.51
CA GLY A 1119 58.52 13.33 -3.45
C GLY A 1119 57.35 13.13 -2.49
N CYS A 1120 57.05 14.09 -1.61
CA CYS A 1120 56.06 13.93 -0.55
C CYS A 1120 54.76 14.71 -0.84
N GLY A 1121 53.64 14.02 -0.66
CA GLY A 1121 52.26 14.52 -0.66
C GLY A 1121 51.51 14.01 0.58
N PHE A 1122 50.18 13.95 0.49
CA PHE A 1122 49.34 13.53 1.62
C PHE A 1122 47.91 13.16 1.20
N ARG A 1123 47.21 12.49 2.12
CA ARG A 1123 45.75 12.31 2.15
C ARG A 1123 45.17 12.96 3.37
N ALA A 1124 43.93 13.41 3.25
CA ALA A 1124 43.11 13.80 4.37
C ALA A 1124 42.15 12.66 4.74
N SER A 1125 41.77 12.65 6.01
CA SER A 1125 40.79 11.73 6.58
C SER A 1125 39.91 12.46 7.58
N ALA A 1126 38.77 11.86 7.92
CA ALA A 1126 37.84 12.39 8.92
C ALA A 1126 37.20 11.26 9.72
N TYR A 1127 36.92 11.57 10.98
CA TYR A 1127 36.08 10.78 11.88
C TYR A 1127 34.82 11.56 12.24
N PHE A 1128 33.78 10.85 12.68
CA PHE A 1128 32.65 11.49 13.35
C PHE A 1128 33.07 12.04 14.73
N ALA A 1129 32.20 12.88 15.32
CA ALA A 1129 32.47 13.60 16.57
C ALA A 1129 32.19 12.76 17.84
#